data_AF-A0A7R9G2K5-F1
#
_entry.id   AF-A0A7R9G2K5-F1
#
_cell.length_a   1.000
_cell.length_b   1.000
_cell.length_c   1.000
_cell.angle_alpha   90.00
_cell.angle_beta   90.00
_cell.angle_gamma   90.00
#
_symmetry.space_group_name_H-M   'P 1'
#
loop_
_entity.id
_entity.type
_entity.pdbx_description
1 polymer ?
#
loop_
_entity_poly.entity_id
_entity_poly.type
_entity_poly.pdbx_seq_one_letter_code
_entity_poly.pdbx_strand_id
1 'polypeptide(L)'
;MSNINLSKCCGDPQSRDLDLSELQAMLHSDQYNLLATQVHTFESKLVELDKGGIVAMLDLFSNIKNHLKEPLPLNPAVTKTSIIGMFLRRIYVFFEKQTFSEVVALCEAFRKYLKDWDARYTCTKTGATGDDLPDSSNDMDLTIGEEVKHPLTESPASSRVKGGGEEESHSKDNEKMFWSKKQAELFVSQQAALILNNEPAAMPPPELHEKLRSVLQANSENASAHFLSYLNCLRVKEYSGAIDSLYHSWDRNTYLLDVNRSPAATNEDKCRSFRYAALNVAILHVLFGHKKQALHSLKEAIMMAHEGNDNHCLQHALAWLYKLSIENKEILMERSISKSTELSLSYLASLGIQSMAQHAAAMRGPPALVFELMSRSDQLNFQHSMVELMANSYSQKAALWSLYGKTQMCSVSSQLLLHLNTAMLAYGAPVYNGEACCQAVCNVANILTEQGDYERAATVLQHARERFPHEPLSHWWMFSEQILNFTRAIHHGKWQDAEQAVTKMAATNKWESQLRKAELYLSKGDYSAAVSVSNAVLDHFRLQAQADCSCTSLQVRALVLCAELQCGSAPSAAIALLTTALSTAQYHHMDHLAALVGLHIANLQIGLPSQALGLIEEFLLVILSNGGAFDQGRALLLLGKCKIAALSGSDENTRKTKLAEVIEILDKVKTCFEKVEARSRVKDVLYLQALLYNEIGNVVARKKCALEFRQLDEQHPTKIATTLFTHLEPSTRMAIYFSSLLEDTVLIFSSACLFLYWYFTATYTFWKKKGVPFLEPTFFWGNSKNIILRKTSLYDHILFLYNQFPNKKMAGIYQIRNPVLLLRDPDLIRQVLIKDFDSFQDRNFPVNEKTDPLSCHLFALRGEKWRKLRVKLTPTFTSGKIKIMFDLMKVCASDLSAYLECSAAKGSTMEFREVAAKYTTDVIGTCAFGLQFNSLNDENSEFRTMGRRIFKFSLLEAIPRAFCFFFPRVAEILGISFMPKDVTKFFLRVVKDVVDYREKNSIVRKDFLQLLIELKGKRNVSSENSGINQSENHSNDHKDLKTDDNIQLTDSLLAAQCFVFFVAGFETSSTTIGFALYELAVNPEIQDRASAEVVSVLQGNGGEMTYEAVSKMEYLGRVLDVLSRNCTKPCTIQGTDLLVDKGMKVLIPVVGLHMDPEYYPDPLRFDPERFTERNQKARPHFTYLPFGEGPRICIGMRFGLLQSKLGLATLLSKYRFSPCEDTSIPLKMDPRAIFAAPEGGVPLRIQQRN
;
A
#
# COMPACT_ATOMS: atom_id res chain seq x y z
N MET A 1 30.80 -6.41 -54.91
CA MET A 1 31.34 -6.13 -53.57
C MET A 1 30.41 -5.13 -52.92
N SER A 2 29.86 -5.48 -51.75
CA SER A 2 28.80 -4.77 -51.05
C SER A 2 29.09 -4.82 -49.54
N ASN A 3 28.46 -3.94 -48.75
CA ASN A 3 28.68 -3.77 -47.30
C ASN A 3 30.06 -3.20 -46.90
N ILE A 4 30.52 -2.14 -47.56
CA ILE A 4 31.38 -1.16 -46.86
C ILE A 4 30.48 -0.39 -45.90
N ASN A 5 30.75 -0.48 -44.59
CA ASN A 5 30.03 0.26 -43.55
C ASN A 5 30.46 1.74 -43.55
N LEU A 6 29.97 2.51 -44.53
CA LEU A 6 30.12 3.98 -44.56
C LEU A 6 29.50 4.68 -43.34
N SER A 7 28.62 3.98 -42.61
CA SER A 7 28.10 4.30 -41.27
C SER A 7 29.16 4.27 -40.15
N LYS A 8 30.36 3.72 -40.40
CA LYS A 8 31.55 3.91 -39.56
C LYS A 8 32.48 4.97 -40.15
N CYS A 9 32.77 4.91 -41.46
CA CYS A 9 33.73 5.81 -42.11
C CYS A 9 33.34 7.29 -41.98
N CYS A 10 32.04 7.60 -42.04
CA CYS A 10 31.52 8.82 -41.46
C CYS A 10 31.30 8.54 -39.97
N GLY A 11 32.22 8.99 -39.10
CA GLY A 11 31.94 9.12 -37.68
C GLY A 11 30.63 9.90 -37.49
N ASP A 12 29.80 9.48 -36.54
CA ASP A 12 28.41 9.94 -36.36
C ASP A 12 28.30 11.46 -36.60
N PRO A 13 27.48 11.96 -37.54
CA PRO A 13 27.41 13.38 -37.98
C PRO A 13 26.82 14.34 -36.94
N GLN A 14 27.13 14.07 -35.68
CA GLN A 14 26.80 14.73 -34.42
C GLN A 14 28.04 14.88 -33.52
N SER A 15 29.20 14.34 -33.93
CA SER A 15 30.50 14.44 -33.24
C SER A 15 30.99 15.88 -33.08
N ARG A 16 32.02 16.09 -32.24
CA ARG A 16 32.73 17.38 -32.10
C ARG A 16 33.28 17.83 -33.46
N ASP A 17 33.34 19.14 -33.67
CA ASP A 17 34.22 19.69 -34.70
C ASP A 17 35.68 19.26 -34.38
N LEU A 18 36.41 18.84 -35.41
CA LEU A 18 37.77 18.29 -35.28
C LEU A 18 38.78 19.17 -36.00
N ASP A 19 40.00 19.24 -35.48
CA ASP A 19 41.13 19.83 -36.19
C ASP A 19 41.45 18.96 -37.41
N LEU A 20 41.90 19.57 -38.52
CA LEU A 20 42.12 18.85 -39.77
C LEU A 20 43.17 17.72 -39.61
N SER A 21 44.12 17.88 -38.68
CA SER A 21 45.07 16.84 -38.29
C SER A 21 44.44 15.68 -37.51
N GLU A 22 43.45 15.91 -36.65
CA GLU A 22 42.68 14.84 -35.99
C GLU A 22 41.85 14.08 -37.03
N LEU A 23 41.21 14.82 -37.96
CA LEU A 23 40.41 14.25 -39.04
C LEU A 23 41.27 13.41 -40.00
N GLN A 24 42.44 13.88 -40.42
CA GLN A 24 43.40 13.09 -41.21
C GLN A 24 43.87 11.84 -40.45
N ALA A 25 44.22 11.97 -39.16
CA ALA A 25 44.63 10.81 -38.36
C ALA A 25 43.55 9.72 -38.27
N MET A 26 42.26 10.11 -38.19
CA MET A 26 41.16 9.13 -38.31
C MET A 26 41.03 8.57 -39.72
N LEU A 27 41.07 9.40 -40.78
CA LEU A 27 40.90 8.97 -42.17
C LEU A 27 42.02 8.01 -42.65
N HIS A 28 43.21 8.12 -42.08
CA HIS A 28 44.34 7.21 -42.30
C HIS A 28 44.38 6.00 -41.35
N SER A 29 43.45 5.87 -40.40
CA SER A 29 43.45 4.77 -39.42
C SER A 29 42.73 3.52 -39.94
N ASP A 30 43.24 2.34 -39.57
CA ASP A 30 42.71 1.03 -39.95
C ASP A 30 41.27 0.76 -39.44
N GLN A 31 40.74 1.60 -38.54
CA GLN A 31 39.38 1.47 -38.03
C GLN A 31 38.30 1.62 -39.12
N TYR A 32 38.62 2.27 -40.24
CA TYR A 32 37.64 2.68 -41.25
C TYR A 32 37.87 2.12 -42.66
N ASN A 33 39.01 1.44 -42.92
CA ASN A 33 39.34 0.78 -44.19
C ASN A 33 39.05 1.62 -45.45
N LEU A 34 39.46 2.89 -45.43
CA LEU A 34 39.31 3.81 -46.56
C LEU A 34 40.41 3.57 -47.60
N LEU A 35 40.05 3.69 -48.88
CA LEU A 35 41.01 3.63 -49.99
C LEU A 35 41.89 4.88 -49.97
N ALA A 36 43.22 4.72 -49.91
CA ALA A 36 44.17 5.84 -49.90
C ALA A 36 44.00 6.80 -51.10
N THR A 37 43.56 6.29 -52.25
CA THR A 37 43.21 7.10 -53.43
C THR A 37 42.02 8.03 -53.19
N GLN A 38 41.06 7.65 -52.34
CA GLN A 38 39.91 8.50 -51.97
C GLN A 38 40.33 9.59 -50.99
N VAL A 39 41.21 9.28 -50.03
CA VAL A 39 41.77 10.28 -49.09
C VAL A 39 42.58 11.33 -49.85
N HIS A 40 43.53 10.92 -50.71
CA HIS A 40 44.30 11.83 -51.56
C HIS A 40 43.40 12.64 -52.53
N THR A 41 42.30 12.06 -53.02
CA THR A 41 41.32 12.80 -53.85
C THR A 41 40.56 13.87 -53.05
N PHE A 42 40.25 13.60 -51.78
CA PHE A 42 39.63 14.56 -50.87
C PHE A 42 40.58 15.72 -50.56
N GLU A 43 41.82 15.43 -50.20
CA GLU A 43 42.86 16.44 -49.90
C GLU A 43 43.16 17.34 -51.11
N SER A 44 43.31 16.75 -52.30
CA SER A 44 43.49 17.50 -53.55
C SER A 44 42.35 18.50 -53.79
N LYS A 45 41.10 18.10 -53.50
CA LYS A 45 39.92 18.97 -53.60
C LYS A 45 39.83 20.05 -52.54
N LEU A 46 40.35 19.84 -51.32
CA LEU A 46 40.47 20.91 -50.32
C LEU A 46 41.41 22.02 -50.81
N VAL A 47 42.54 21.64 -51.42
CA VAL A 47 43.51 22.58 -52.02
C VAL A 47 42.96 23.28 -53.27
N GLU A 48 42.11 22.60 -54.06
CA GLU A 48 41.38 23.19 -55.18
C GLU A 48 40.36 24.24 -54.72
N LEU A 49 39.61 23.95 -53.64
CA LEU A 49 38.60 24.85 -53.06
C LEU A 49 39.20 26.15 -52.49
N ASP A 50 40.36 26.11 -51.84
CA ASP A 50 41.02 27.33 -51.35
C ASP A 50 41.43 28.27 -52.50
N LYS A 51 42.06 27.69 -53.54
CA LYS A 51 42.53 28.41 -54.74
C LYS A 51 41.37 29.00 -55.54
N GLY A 52 40.24 28.29 -55.65
CA GLY A 52 39.03 28.76 -56.31
C GLY A 52 38.19 29.75 -55.48
N GLY A 53 38.44 29.85 -54.17
CA GLY A 53 37.82 30.83 -53.28
C GLY A 53 36.29 30.78 -53.23
N ILE A 54 35.67 31.96 -53.16
CA ILE A 54 34.21 32.11 -52.97
C ILE A 54 33.42 31.45 -54.10
N VAL A 55 33.92 31.52 -55.35
CA VAL A 55 33.25 30.93 -56.52
C VAL A 55 33.20 29.40 -56.40
N ALA A 56 34.33 28.77 -56.08
CA ALA A 56 34.39 27.31 -55.94
C ALA A 56 33.52 26.77 -54.79
N MET A 57 33.30 27.56 -53.71
CA MET A 57 32.33 27.19 -52.67
C MET A 57 30.88 27.28 -53.16
N LEU A 58 30.54 28.33 -53.92
CA LEU A 58 29.20 28.47 -54.50
C LEU A 58 28.90 27.31 -55.49
N ASP A 59 29.89 26.94 -56.31
CA ASP A 59 29.79 25.80 -57.23
C ASP A 59 29.70 24.45 -56.48
N LEU A 60 30.45 24.26 -55.38
CA LEU A 60 30.33 23.09 -54.51
C LEU A 60 28.91 22.92 -53.98
N PHE A 61 28.30 23.98 -53.42
CA PHE A 61 26.93 23.92 -52.92
C PHE A 61 25.88 23.83 -54.03
N SER A 62 26.14 24.37 -55.23
CA SER A 62 25.31 24.17 -56.43
C SER A 62 25.32 22.69 -56.87
N ASN A 63 26.49 22.05 -56.88
CA ASN A 63 26.63 20.62 -57.19
C ASN A 63 25.93 19.74 -56.13
N ILE A 64 26.05 20.06 -54.84
CA ILE A 64 25.27 19.40 -53.77
C ILE A 64 23.76 19.57 -54.00
N LYS A 65 23.29 20.77 -54.39
CA LYS A 65 21.88 21.02 -54.74
C LYS A 65 21.39 20.13 -55.88
N ASN A 66 22.24 19.86 -56.88
CA ASN A 66 21.90 19.06 -58.04
C ASN A 66 21.94 17.55 -57.74
N HIS A 67 22.94 17.05 -57.02
CA HIS A 67 22.95 15.68 -56.51
C HIS A 67 21.78 15.37 -55.55
N LEU A 68 21.26 16.38 -54.85
CA LEU A 68 20.04 16.25 -54.02
C LEU A 68 18.74 16.34 -54.82
N LYS A 69 18.73 16.67 -56.12
CA LYS A 69 17.51 16.72 -56.96
C LYS A 69 17.18 15.36 -57.58
N GLU A 70 18.16 14.74 -58.24
CA GLU A 70 17.95 13.58 -59.13
C GLU A 70 18.44 12.27 -58.50
N PRO A 71 17.64 11.19 -58.49
CA PRO A 71 18.08 9.87 -58.03
C PRO A 71 18.91 9.19 -59.12
N LEU A 72 20.23 9.46 -59.15
CA LEU A 72 21.16 8.79 -60.06
C LEU A 72 21.19 7.27 -59.78
N PRO A 73 20.94 6.40 -60.78
CA PRO A 73 20.80 4.96 -60.58
C PRO A 73 22.10 4.24 -60.16
N LEU A 74 23.25 4.91 -60.22
CA LEU A 74 24.56 4.34 -59.90
C LEU A 74 24.98 4.46 -58.41
N ASN A 75 24.25 5.19 -57.55
CA ASN A 75 24.73 5.42 -56.18
C ASN A 75 23.61 5.48 -55.12
N PRO A 76 23.12 4.32 -54.62
CA PRO A 76 21.94 4.24 -53.73
C PRO A 76 22.15 4.77 -52.30
N ALA A 77 23.37 5.17 -51.91
CA ALA A 77 23.69 5.60 -50.54
C ALA A 77 23.15 7.01 -50.18
N VAL A 78 23.02 7.90 -51.17
CA VAL A 78 22.65 9.31 -50.94
C VAL A 78 21.29 9.60 -51.57
N THR A 79 20.23 9.39 -50.78
CA THR A 79 18.85 9.71 -51.16
C THR A 79 18.31 10.83 -50.28
N LYS A 80 17.24 11.53 -50.71
CA LYS A 80 16.62 12.65 -49.96
C LYS A 80 16.16 12.28 -48.54
N THR A 81 16.07 10.99 -48.23
CA THR A 81 15.64 10.41 -46.95
C THR A 81 16.75 9.67 -46.19
N SER A 82 17.93 9.43 -46.79
CA SER A 82 19.05 8.81 -46.04
C SER A 82 19.69 9.82 -45.07
N ILE A 83 20.38 9.34 -44.04
CA ILE A 83 21.01 10.19 -43.01
C ILE A 83 21.99 11.19 -43.66
N ILE A 84 22.77 10.72 -44.64
CA ILE A 84 23.71 11.55 -45.41
C ILE A 84 22.95 12.60 -46.25
N GLY A 85 21.85 12.22 -46.92
CA GLY A 85 21.02 13.18 -47.67
C GLY A 85 20.35 14.23 -46.79
N MET A 86 19.90 13.86 -45.58
CA MET A 86 19.38 14.81 -44.59
C MET A 86 20.46 15.75 -44.07
N PHE A 87 21.68 15.26 -43.84
CA PHE A 87 22.83 16.07 -43.43
C PHE A 87 23.23 17.09 -44.52
N LEU A 88 23.43 16.62 -45.76
CA LEU A 88 23.75 17.49 -46.90
C LEU A 88 22.64 18.52 -47.16
N ARG A 89 21.36 18.12 -47.09
CA ARG A 89 20.22 19.05 -47.20
C ARG A 89 20.20 20.06 -46.06
N ARG A 90 20.55 19.68 -44.83
CA ARG A 90 20.67 20.60 -43.70
C ARG A 90 21.74 21.65 -43.96
N ILE A 91 22.97 21.24 -44.33
CA ILE A 91 24.06 22.18 -44.62
C ILE A 91 23.66 23.11 -45.77
N TYR A 92 23.11 22.56 -46.86
CA TYR A 92 22.64 23.35 -48.00
C TYR A 92 21.63 24.44 -47.58
N VAL A 93 20.64 24.11 -46.74
CA VAL A 93 19.62 25.06 -46.26
C VAL A 93 20.17 26.07 -45.24
N PHE A 94 21.25 25.76 -44.51
CA PHE A 94 21.96 26.76 -43.71
C PHE A 94 22.78 27.71 -44.59
N PHE A 95 23.44 27.21 -45.63
CA PHE A 95 24.22 28.00 -46.59
C PHE A 95 23.33 28.93 -47.44
N GLU A 96 22.21 28.42 -47.98
CA GLU A 96 21.22 29.21 -48.75
C GLU A 96 20.55 30.34 -47.94
N LYS A 97 20.72 30.35 -46.61
CA LYS A 97 20.25 31.40 -45.70
C LYS A 97 21.32 32.42 -45.29
N GLN A 98 22.59 32.21 -45.61
CA GLN A 98 23.65 33.16 -45.29
C GLN A 98 23.56 34.40 -46.19
N THR A 99 23.81 35.58 -45.62
CA THR A 99 24.11 36.78 -46.42
C THR A 99 25.47 36.65 -47.08
N PHE A 100 25.73 37.43 -48.14
CA PHE A 100 27.02 37.41 -48.83
C PHE A 100 28.20 37.73 -47.88
N SER A 101 28.00 38.58 -46.87
CA SER A 101 29.04 38.89 -45.87
C SER A 101 29.37 37.69 -44.97
N GLU A 102 28.38 36.87 -44.62
CA GLU A 102 28.57 35.63 -43.85
C GLU A 102 29.21 34.53 -44.70
N VAL A 103 28.90 34.46 -46.00
CA VAL A 103 29.59 33.57 -46.95
C VAL A 103 31.07 33.96 -47.09
N VAL A 104 31.40 35.24 -47.19
CA VAL A 104 32.80 35.73 -47.20
C VAL A 104 33.51 35.33 -45.90
N ALA A 105 32.89 35.57 -44.73
CA ALA A 105 33.45 35.20 -43.44
C ALA A 105 33.64 33.67 -43.29
N LEU A 106 32.72 32.85 -43.82
CA LEU A 106 32.85 31.40 -43.89
C LEU A 106 34.03 30.97 -44.77
N CYS A 107 34.23 31.60 -45.93
CA CYS A 107 35.40 31.37 -46.77
C CYS A 107 36.70 31.72 -46.02
N GLU A 108 36.75 32.85 -45.33
CA GLU A 108 37.93 33.27 -44.55
C GLU A 108 38.22 32.34 -43.36
N ALA A 109 37.19 31.89 -42.66
CA ALA A 109 37.32 30.89 -41.59
C ALA A 109 37.84 29.54 -42.12
N PHE A 110 37.35 29.09 -43.27
CA PHE A 110 37.85 27.87 -43.93
C PHE A 110 39.30 28.02 -44.40
N ARG A 111 39.68 29.18 -44.96
CA ARG A 111 41.10 29.48 -45.26
C ARG A 111 41.97 29.50 -44.02
N LYS A 112 41.47 30.00 -42.88
CA LYS A 112 42.20 29.95 -41.62
C LYS A 112 42.40 28.51 -41.16
N TYR A 113 41.35 27.69 -41.16
CA TYR A 113 41.41 26.26 -40.83
C TYR A 113 42.43 25.48 -41.67
N LEU A 114 42.54 25.78 -42.97
CA LEU A 114 43.59 25.21 -43.84
C LEU A 114 45.00 25.78 -43.57
N LYS A 115 45.14 27.04 -43.18
CA LYS A 115 46.45 27.64 -42.82
C LYS A 115 46.96 27.17 -41.47
N ASP A 116 46.07 26.97 -40.50
CA ASP A 116 46.40 26.41 -39.18
C ASP A 116 46.84 24.93 -39.31
N TRP A 117 46.43 24.24 -40.38
CA TRP A 117 46.97 22.94 -40.80
C TRP A 117 48.38 23.06 -41.42
N ASP A 118 48.57 23.88 -42.47
CA ASP A 118 49.88 24.10 -43.12
C ASP A 118 50.98 24.52 -42.12
N ALA A 119 50.66 25.39 -41.16
CA ALA A 119 51.58 25.84 -40.11
C ALA A 119 52.03 24.70 -39.17
N ARG A 120 51.14 23.77 -38.83
CA ARG A 120 51.48 22.58 -38.03
C ARG A 120 52.23 21.53 -38.87
N TYR A 121 51.89 21.41 -40.16
CA TYR A 121 52.48 20.46 -41.12
C TYR A 121 53.90 20.85 -41.58
N THR A 122 54.24 22.14 -41.51
CA THR A 122 55.62 22.62 -41.73
C THR A 122 56.51 22.41 -40.50
N CYS A 123 55.97 22.59 -39.29
CA CYS A 123 56.70 22.42 -38.03
C CYS A 123 57.21 20.98 -37.80
N THR A 124 56.57 19.96 -38.39
CA THR A 124 57.01 18.55 -38.31
C THR A 124 58.06 18.18 -39.36
N LYS A 125 58.40 19.06 -40.31
CA LYS A 125 59.40 18.80 -41.37
C LYS A 125 60.74 19.50 -41.16
N THR A 126 60.84 20.45 -40.24
CA THR A 126 62.10 21.13 -39.88
C THR A 126 62.70 20.53 -38.60
N GLY A 127 63.01 19.23 -38.61
CA GLY A 127 63.38 18.51 -37.39
C GLY A 127 64.17 17.21 -37.49
N ALA A 128 64.58 16.74 -38.69
CA ALA A 128 65.47 15.58 -38.83
C ALA A 128 66.24 15.56 -40.16
N THR A 129 67.54 15.82 -40.10
CA THR A 129 68.54 15.32 -41.06
C THR A 129 69.72 14.83 -40.25
N GLY A 130 69.94 13.51 -40.22
CA GLY A 130 70.87 12.85 -39.29
C GLY A 130 70.89 11.34 -39.51
N ASP A 131 71.58 10.97 -40.59
CA ASP A 131 72.45 9.80 -40.74
C ASP A 131 71.89 8.34 -40.78
N ASP A 132 72.38 7.65 -41.81
CA ASP A 132 72.86 6.26 -41.87
C ASP A 132 71.95 5.03 -41.63
N LEU A 133 71.60 4.44 -42.78
CA LEU A 133 71.61 3.00 -43.16
C LEU A 133 72.66 2.14 -42.39
N PRO A 134 72.48 0.79 -42.28
CA PRO A 134 72.04 -0.07 -43.40
C PRO A 134 71.13 -1.28 -43.12
N ASP A 135 70.61 -1.81 -44.23
CA ASP A 135 70.39 -3.22 -44.66
C ASP A 135 70.63 -4.36 -43.63
N SER A 136 69.91 -5.49 -43.67
CA SER A 136 69.42 -6.18 -44.87
C SER A 136 68.30 -7.22 -44.64
N SER A 137 67.67 -7.63 -45.76
CA SER A 137 67.20 -9.00 -46.06
C SER A 137 66.11 -9.70 -45.20
N ASN A 138 64.94 -9.83 -45.84
CA ASN A 138 64.29 -11.11 -46.21
C ASN A 138 63.32 -11.89 -45.27
N ASP A 139 62.29 -12.40 -45.98
CA ASP A 139 61.67 -13.75 -45.94
C ASP A 139 60.58 -14.18 -44.92
N MET A 140 59.39 -14.36 -45.51
CA MET A 140 58.61 -15.62 -45.56
C MET A 140 57.75 -16.11 -44.36
N ASP A 141 56.43 -15.83 -44.48
CA ASP A 141 55.36 -16.82 -44.72
C ASP A 141 54.73 -17.67 -43.56
N LEU A 142 53.55 -18.24 -43.85
CA LEU A 142 52.83 -19.37 -43.21
C LEU A 142 52.11 -19.22 -41.83
N THR A 143 50.89 -18.66 -41.89
CA THR A 143 49.57 -19.28 -41.54
C THR A 143 49.29 -20.14 -40.27
N ILE A 144 48.03 -20.04 -39.80
CA ILE A 144 47.24 -20.93 -38.89
C ILE A 144 47.41 -20.71 -37.37
N GLY A 145 46.28 -20.53 -36.63
CA GLY A 145 46.23 -20.63 -35.16
C GLY A 145 45.00 -19.97 -34.49
N GLU A 146 44.20 -20.76 -33.76
CA GLU A 146 42.90 -20.41 -33.17
C GLU A 146 42.91 -19.65 -31.81
N GLU A 147 41.76 -19.01 -31.51
CA GLU A 147 41.07 -18.80 -30.21
C GLU A 147 41.64 -18.04 -28.97
N VAL A 148 40.95 -16.93 -28.64
CA VAL A 148 40.33 -16.54 -27.34
C VAL A 148 41.12 -16.63 -26.00
N LYS A 149 41.40 -15.46 -25.34
CA LYS A 149 40.88 -15.07 -23.99
C LYS A 149 41.32 -13.69 -23.43
N HIS A 150 40.66 -13.30 -22.34
CA HIS A 150 40.74 -12.01 -21.61
C HIS A 150 42.10 -11.71 -20.94
N PRO A 151 42.39 -10.41 -20.65
CA PRO A 151 43.48 -9.98 -19.78
C PRO A 151 43.09 -9.94 -18.29
N LEU A 152 44.10 -9.83 -17.42
CA LEU A 152 43.96 -9.42 -16.01
C LEU A 152 45.02 -8.38 -15.62
N THR A 153 44.66 -7.63 -14.58
CA THR A 153 45.41 -6.64 -13.78
C THR A 153 46.91 -6.81 -13.59
N GLU A 154 47.65 -5.70 -13.50
CA GLU A 154 48.28 -5.30 -12.21
C GLU A 154 48.61 -3.79 -12.13
N SER A 155 49.20 -3.33 -11.02
CA SER A 155 49.10 -1.93 -10.53
C SER A 155 50.45 -1.26 -10.16
N PRO A 156 50.64 -0.38 -9.12
CA PRO A 156 51.07 1.00 -9.39
C PRO A 156 52.38 1.45 -8.69
N ALA A 157 52.85 2.67 -9.02
CA ALA A 157 53.96 3.33 -8.32
C ALA A 157 53.68 4.82 -7.99
N SER A 158 54.05 5.24 -6.78
CA SER A 158 53.77 6.57 -6.18
C SER A 158 54.69 7.71 -6.71
N SER A 159 54.40 9.00 -6.45
CA SER A 159 54.89 9.63 -5.20
C SER A 159 54.52 11.12 -4.97
N ARG A 160 54.39 11.44 -3.66
CA ARG A 160 54.68 12.70 -2.91
C ARG A 160 54.33 14.11 -3.43
N VAL A 161 53.72 14.88 -2.52
CA VAL A 161 53.50 16.34 -2.59
C VAL A 161 54.66 17.14 -1.98
N LYS A 162 55.10 18.19 -2.69
CA LYS A 162 55.66 19.49 -2.21
C LYS A 162 55.44 20.53 -3.34
N GLY A 163 55.23 21.83 -3.10
CA GLY A 163 54.97 22.51 -1.83
C GLY A 163 55.40 23.99 -1.80
N GLY A 164 54.50 24.90 -2.18
CA GLY A 164 54.65 26.37 -2.02
C GLY A 164 55.39 27.11 -3.14
N GLY A 165 55.01 28.37 -3.38
CA GLY A 165 55.61 29.27 -4.37
C GLY A 165 54.54 30.09 -5.12
N GLU A 166 54.65 31.41 -5.07
CA GLU A 166 53.85 32.36 -5.86
C GLU A 166 54.62 32.70 -7.15
N GLU A 167 53.93 32.87 -8.28
CA GLU A 167 54.33 33.82 -9.34
C GLU A 167 53.18 34.05 -10.34
N GLU A 168 53.07 35.27 -10.86
CA GLU A 168 52.09 35.66 -11.88
C GLU A 168 52.65 35.44 -13.31
N SER A 169 51.76 35.49 -14.31
CA SER A 169 52.04 35.43 -15.77
C SER A 169 52.63 34.09 -16.28
N HIS A 170 51.97 33.38 -17.18
CA HIS A 170 51.59 33.90 -18.49
C HIS A 170 50.22 33.41 -18.97
N SER A 171 49.50 34.32 -19.64
CA SER A 171 48.30 34.00 -20.40
C SER A 171 48.63 33.12 -21.61
N LYS A 172 48.17 31.87 -21.60
CA LYS A 172 47.84 31.17 -22.85
C LYS A 172 46.39 31.50 -23.18
N ASP A 173 46.15 31.93 -24.41
CA ASP A 173 44.83 32.36 -24.84
C ASP A 173 43.78 31.25 -24.72
N ASN A 174 42.59 31.62 -24.26
CA ASN A 174 41.43 30.73 -24.33
C ASN A 174 41.04 30.55 -25.80
N GLU A 175 41.45 29.45 -26.41
CA GLU A 175 40.85 28.98 -27.66
C GLU A 175 39.35 28.83 -27.45
N LYS A 176 38.57 29.73 -28.07
CA LYS A 176 37.11 29.72 -27.98
C LYS A 176 36.57 28.51 -28.72
N MET A 177 36.44 27.39 -28.00
CA MET A 177 35.79 26.18 -28.48
C MET A 177 34.33 26.50 -28.85
N PHE A 178 34.06 26.63 -30.15
CA PHE A 178 32.74 26.96 -30.65
C PHE A 178 31.82 25.74 -30.55
N TRP A 179 30.66 25.92 -29.91
CA TRP A 179 29.69 24.84 -29.69
C TRP A 179 28.52 24.94 -30.67
N SER A 180 28.43 24.00 -31.62
CA SER A 180 27.22 23.80 -32.42
C SER A 180 26.04 23.41 -31.52
N LYS A 181 24.85 23.98 -31.75
CA LYS A 181 23.65 23.70 -30.93
C LYS A 181 23.37 22.20 -30.74
N LYS A 182 23.56 21.39 -31.79
CA LYS A 182 23.37 19.93 -31.70
C LYS A 182 24.47 19.21 -30.90
N GLN A 183 25.72 19.68 -30.97
CA GLN A 183 26.81 19.13 -30.15
C GLN A 183 26.58 19.45 -28.68
N ALA A 184 26.10 20.67 -28.37
CA ALA A 184 25.72 21.04 -27.01
C ALA A 184 24.52 20.22 -26.50
N GLU A 185 23.49 20.00 -27.32
CA GLU A 185 22.34 19.13 -26.99
C GLU A 185 22.77 17.66 -26.74
N LEU A 186 23.66 17.12 -27.58
CA LEU A 186 24.21 15.76 -27.42
C LEU A 186 25.09 15.64 -26.17
N PHE A 187 26.02 16.58 -25.96
CA PHE A 187 26.88 16.63 -24.79
C PHE A 187 26.08 16.73 -23.48
N VAL A 188 25.08 17.60 -23.44
CA VAL A 188 24.19 17.76 -22.27
C VAL A 188 23.41 16.48 -21.99
N SER A 189 22.83 15.84 -23.02
CA SER A 189 22.06 14.61 -22.83
C SER A 189 22.94 13.41 -22.45
N GLN A 190 24.13 13.26 -23.02
CA GLN A 190 25.11 12.25 -22.61
C GLN A 190 25.55 12.43 -21.15
N GLN A 191 25.93 13.64 -20.73
CA GLN A 191 26.37 13.87 -19.34
C GLN A 191 25.22 13.74 -18.33
N ALA A 192 23.99 14.16 -18.68
CA ALA A 192 22.82 13.92 -17.84
C ALA A 192 22.52 12.42 -17.68
N ALA A 193 22.63 11.63 -18.76
CA ALA A 193 22.46 10.18 -18.72
C ALA A 193 23.57 9.48 -17.90
N LEU A 194 24.82 9.96 -17.96
CA LEU A 194 25.92 9.45 -17.16
C LEU A 194 25.74 9.78 -15.68
N ILE A 195 25.38 11.01 -15.30
CA ILE A 195 25.11 11.38 -13.90
C ILE A 195 23.98 10.51 -13.30
N LEU A 196 22.94 10.19 -14.07
CA LEU A 196 21.83 9.35 -13.61
C LEU A 196 22.19 7.86 -13.48
N ASN A 197 22.97 7.29 -14.40
CA ASN A 197 23.17 5.84 -14.50
C ASN A 197 24.53 5.36 -13.97
N ASN A 198 25.60 6.16 -14.07
CA ASN A 198 26.94 5.81 -13.65
C ASN A 198 27.78 7.08 -13.40
N GLU A 199 27.55 7.73 -12.25
CA GLU A 199 28.22 8.97 -11.86
C GLU A 199 29.77 8.93 -11.99
N PRO A 200 30.49 7.85 -11.60
CA PRO A 200 31.94 7.74 -11.81
C PRO A 200 32.42 7.82 -13.27
N ALA A 201 31.53 7.67 -14.26
CA ALA A 201 31.83 7.84 -15.69
C ALA A 201 31.37 9.20 -16.26
N ALA A 202 30.69 10.03 -15.46
CA ALA A 202 30.48 11.44 -15.79
C ALA A 202 31.76 12.25 -15.50
N MET A 203 31.93 13.40 -16.16
CA MET A 203 33.12 14.23 -15.88
C MET A 203 33.10 14.78 -14.44
N PRO A 204 34.27 15.07 -13.83
CA PRO A 204 34.37 15.66 -12.50
C PRO A 204 33.55 16.95 -12.35
N PRO A 205 33.02 17.28 -11.15
CA PRO A 205 32.24 18.49 -10.92
C PRO A 205 32.85 19.81 -11.40
N PRO A 206 34.15 20.13 -11.18
CA PRO A 206 34.73 21.39 -11.66
C PRO A 206 34.85 21.41 -13.19
N GLU A 207 35.38 20.36 -13.81
CA GLU A 207 35.53 20.27 -15.28
C GLU A 207 34.20 20.36 -16.01
N LEU A 208 33.15 19.72 -15.48
CA LEU A 208 31.80 19.83 -16.04
C LEU A 208 31.27 21.26 -15.91
N HIS A 209 31.51 21.94 -14.78
CA HIS A 209 31.08 23.33 -14.60
C HIS A 209 31.82 24.28 -15.56
N GLU A 210 33.11 24.10 -15.82
CA GLU A 210 33.86 24.90 -16.80
C GLU A 210 33.40 24.66 -18.25
N LYS A 211 33.17 23.39 -18.63
CA LYS A 211 32.61 23.05 -19.95
C LYS A 211 31.18 23.59 -20.12
N LEU A 212 30.35 23.55 -19.07
CA LEU A 212 29.04 24.20 -19.07
C LEU A 212 29.14 25.72 -19.22
N ARG A 213 30.14 26.35 -18.58
CA ARG A 213 30.41 27.78 -18.73
C ARG A 213 30.79 28.15 -20.16
N SER A 214 31.59 27.35 -20.86
CA SER A 214 31.92 27.60 -22.29
C SER A 214 30.71 27.36 -23.21
N VAL A 215 29.89 26.32 -22.95
CA VAL A 215 28.61 26.10 -23.66
C VAL A 215 27.67 27.30 -23.51
N LEU A 216 27.55 27.86 -22.31
CA LEU A 216 26.68 29.00 -22.01
C LEU A 216 27.24 30.34 -22.51
N GLN A 217 28.57 30.49 -22.62
CA GLN A 217 29.20 31.63 -23.30
C GLN A 217 28.98 31.59 -24.81
N ALA A 218 28.95 30.40 -25.42
CA ALA A 218 28.65 30.22 -26.84
C ALA A 218 27.13 30.32 -27.15
N ASN A 219 26.27 29.81 -26.25
CA ASN A 219 24.82 29.72 -26.45
C ASN A 219 24.07 30.05 -25.14
N SER A 220 23.96 31.34 -24.80
CA SER A 220 23.41 31.83 -23.51
C SER A 220 21.92 31.57 -23.28
N GLU A 221 21.18 31.21 -24.34
CA GLU A 221 19.77 30.81 -24.28
C GLU A 221 19.56 29.33 -23.88
N ASN A 222 20.63 28.52 -23.80
CA ASN A 222 20.49 27.07 -23.67
C ASN A 222 20.01 26.61 -22.27
N ALA A 223 18.69 26.55 -22.08
CA ALA A 223 18.05 26.10 -20.84
C ALA A 223 18.49 24.69 -20.36
N SER A 224 18.82 23.77 -21.27
CA SER A 224 19.21 22.40 -20.88
C SER A 224 20.60 22.35 -20.22
N ALA A 225 21.51 23.25 -20.62
CA ALA A 225 22.82 23.40 -19.97
C ALA A 225 22.68 23.93 -18.52
N HIS A 226 21.72 24.84 -18.27
CA HIS A 226 21.38 25.24 -16.90
C HIS A 226 20.77 24.10 -16.08
N PHE A 227 19.94 23.24 -16.67
CA PHE A 227 19.43 22.06 -15.98
C PHE A 227 20.54 21.03 -15.65
N LEU A 228 21.54 20.87 -16.52
CA LEU A 228 22.72 20.05 -16.22
C LEU A 228 23.64 20.70 -15.16
N SER A 229 23.70 22.04 -15.10
CA SER A 229 24.35 22.77 -14.00
C SER A 229 23.65 22.48 -12.65
N TYR A 230 22.31 22.49 -12.64
CA TYR A 230 21.52 22.08 -11.47
C TYR A 230 21.85 20.65 -11.02
N LEU A 231 21.89 19.68 -11.94
CA LEU A 231 22.30 18.30 -11.62
C LEU A 231 23.75 18.21 -11.10
N ASN A 232 24.66 19.03 -11.64
CA ASN A 232 26.05 19.07 -11.19
C ASN A 232 26.19 19.63 -9.75
N CYS A 233 25.48 20.70 -9.41
CA CYS A 233 25.42 21.23 -8.05
C CYS A 233 24.74 20.24 -7.08
N LEU A 234 23.71 19.52 -7.55
CA LEU A 234 22.96 18.56 -6.74
C LEU A 234 23.82 17.39 -6.25
N ARG A 235 24.69 16.81 -7.10
CA ARG A 235 25.62 15.74 -6.67
C ARG A 235 26.64 16.20 -5.63
N VAL A 236 27.12 17.45 -5.74
CA VAL A 236 28.03 18.08 -4.75
C VAL A 236 27.28 18.52 -3.48
N LYS A 237 25.95 18.42 -3.45
CA LYS A 237 25.07 18.96 -2.39
C LYS A 237 25.24 20.47 -2.19
N GLU A 238 25.45 21.21 -3.28
CA GLU A 238 25.54 22.67 -3.25
C GLU A 238 24.16 23.31 -3.44
N TYR A 239 23.58 23.86 -2.38
CA TYR A 239 22.21 24.39 -2.41
C TYR A 239 22.05 25.65 -3.25
N SER A 240 23.01 26.58 -3.17
CA SER A 240 23.03 27.88 -3.87
C SER A 240 23.07 27.72 -5.39
N GLY A 241 24.13 27.11 -5.92
CA GLY A 241 24.28 26.86 -7.35
C GLY A 241 23.16 25.98 -7.91
N ALA A 242 22.59 25.08 -7.11
CA ALA A 242 21.42 24.29 -7.52
C ALA A 242 20.16 25.16 -7.67
N ILE A 243 19.78 25.96 -6.68
CA ILE A 243 18.54 26.75 -6.76
C ILE A 243 18.63 27.82 -7.86
N ASP A 244 19.77 28.49 -8.00
CA ASP A 244 19.99 29.51 -9.02
C ASP A 244 20.01 28.89 -10.44
N SER A 245 20.71 27.75 -10.62
CA SER A 245 20.69 27.01 -11.89
C SER A 245 19.29 26.50 -12.25
N LEU A 246 18.49 26.10 -11.25
CA LEU A 246 17.13 25.61 -11.46
C LEU A 246 16.22 26.71 -11.98
N TYR A 247 16.14 27.87 -11.31
CA TYR A 247 15.38 29.03 -11.81
C TYR A 247 15.86 29.44 -13.21
N HIS A 248 17.17 29.61 -13.40
CA HIS A 248 17.76 29.94 -14.70
C HIS A 248 17.47 28.95 -15.83
N SER A 249 17.16 27.68 -15.53
CA SER A 249 16.70 26.70 -16.52
C SER A 249 15.22 26.89 -16.88
N TRP A 250 14.32 27.03 -15.90
CA TRP A 250 12.88 27.13 -16.14
C TRP A 250 12.46 28.49 -16.70
N ASP A 251 13.08 29.59 -16.27
CA ASP A 251 12.80 30.93 -16.79
C ASP A 251 13.14 31.02 -18.29
N ARG A 252 14.34 30.54 -18.68
CA ARG A 252 14.78 30.48 -20.09
C ARG A 252 13.92 29.53 -20.93
N ASN A 253 13.53 28.38 -20.38
CA ASN A 253 12.65 27.44 -21.07
C ASN A 253 11.28 28.08 -21.36
N THR A 254 10.77 28.89 -20.42
CA THR A 254 9.51 29.64 -20.59
C THR A 254 9.65 30.74 -21.66
N TYR A 255 10.78 31.45 -21.69
CA TYR A 255 11.07 32.48 -22.70
C TYR A 255 11.27 31.92 -24.12
N LEU A 256 11.92 30.75 -24.28
CA LEU A 256 12.13 30.12 -25.58
C LEU A 256 10.82 29.73 -26.30
N LEU A 257 9.74 29.50 -25.56
CA LEU A 257 8.40 29.25 -26.09
C LEU A 257 7.77 30.50 -26.71
N ASP A 258 8.10 31.70 -26.22
CA ASP A 258 7.58 32.98 -26.74
C ASP A 258 8.21 33.40 -28.08
N VAL A 259 9.47 33.05 -28.32
CA VAL A 259 10.23 33.57 -29.48
C VAL A 259 10.01 32.75 -30.76
N ASN A 260 9.67 31.45 -30.66
CA ASN A 260 9.86 30.50 -31.77
C ASN A 260 8.61 30.13 -32.58
N ARG A 261 7.38 30.55 -32.22
CA ARG A 261 6.14 30.18 -32.94
C ARG A 261 5.09 31.28 -33.01
N SER A 262 4.10 31.05 -33.87
CA SER A 262 2.96 31.93 -34.16
C SER A 262 2.07 32.22 -32.93
N PRO A 263 1.25 33.29 -32.95
CA PRO A 263 0.42 33.75 -31.82
C PRO A 263 -0.81 32.86 -31.52
N ALA A 264 -0.66 31.55 -31.66
CA ALA A 264 -1.67 30.53 -31.39
C ALA A 264 -1.20 29.47 -30.37
N ALA A 265 -0.03 29.65 -29.75
CA ALA A 265 0.33 28.92 -28.53
C ALA A 265 -0.59 29.38 -27.39
N THR A 266 -1.29 28.46 -26.74
CA THR A 266 -2.23 28.79 -25.67
C THR A 266 -1.50 29.16 -24.37
N ASN A 267 -2.12 30.00 -23.52
CA ASN A 267 -1.60 30.31 -22.17
C ASN A 267 -1.31 29.04 -21.34
N GLU A 268 -1.99 27.94 -21.67
CA GLU A 268 -1.87 26.61 -21.10
C GLU A 268 -0.42 26.08 -21.09
N ASP A 269 0.35 26.26 -22.17
CA ASP A 269 1.75 25.82 -22.26
C ASP A 269 2.67 26.68 -21.38
N LYS A 270 2.44 28.00 -21.29
CA LYS A 270 3.17 28.87 -20.35
C LYS A 270 2.92 28.45 -18.91
N CYS A 271 1.65 28.26 -18.54
CA CYS A 271 1.26 27.71 -17.24
C CYS A 271 1.88 26.31 -17.00
N ARG A 272 2.17 25.53 -18.05
CA ARG A 272 2.81 24.21 -17.90
C ARG A 272 4.24 24.30 -17.40
N SER A 273 5.02 25.26 -17.87
CA SER A 273 6.39 25.49 -17.39
C SER A 273 6.43 25.76 -15.88
N PHE A 274 5.62 26.71 -15.40
CA PHE A 274 5.57 27.09 -13.97
C PHE A 274 5.12 25.95 -13.05
N ARG A 275 4.19 25.10 -13.49
CA ARG A 275 3.74 23.89 -12.77
C ARG A 275 4.91 22.94 -12.47
N TYR A 276 5.71 22.62 -13.48
CA TYR A 276 6.87 21.74 -13.31
C TYR A 276 8.05 22.44 -12.61
N ALA A 277 8.21 23.76 -12.75
CA ALA A 277 9.21 24.53 -12.02
C ALA A 277 8.98 24.46 -10.49
N ALA A 278 7.78 24.78 -10.01
CA ALA A 278 7.43 24.70 -8.58
C ALA A 278 7.52 23.28 -8.02
N LEU A 279 7.15 22.27 -8.82
CA LEU A 279 7.34 20.86 -8.46
C LEU A 279 8.84 20.52 -8.28
N ASN A 280 9.73 20.99 -9.16
CA ASN A 280 11.17 20.75 -9.01
C ASN A 280 11.78 21.55 -7.84
N VAL A 281 11.31 22.75 -7.52
CA VAL A 281 11.69 23.48 -6.30
C VAL A 281 11.27 22.71 -5.05
N ALA A 282 10.06 22.11 -5.04
CA ALA A 282 9.64 21.23 -3.96
C ALA A 282 10.58 20.01 -3.82
N ILE A 283 10.95 19.35 -4.93
CA ILE A 283 11.89 18.22 -4.95
C ILE A 283 13.27 18.63 -4.41
N LEU A 284 13.81 19.77 -4.84
CA LEU A 284 15.07 20.32 -4.33
C LEU A 284 15.02 20.51 -2.80
N HIS A 285 13.93 21.09 -2.28
CA HIS A 285 13.72 21.18 -0.82
C HIS A 285 13.62 19.80 -0.13
N VAL A 286 13.08 18.75 -0.77
CA VAL A 286 13.10 17.38 -0.19
C VAL A 286 14.53 16.84 -0.10
N LEU A 287 15.32 16.98 -1.16
CA LEU A 287 16.68 16.42 -1.24
C LEU A 287 17.64 17.06 -0.22
N PHE A 288 17.43 18.32 0.12
CA PHE A 288 18.15 19.02 1.21
C PHE A 288 17.47 18.87 2.60
N GLY A 289 16.44 18.03 2.73
CA GLY A 289 15.78 17.76 4.02
C GLY A 289 14.87 18.89 4.55
N HIS A 290 14.65 19.95 3.77
CA HIS A 290 13.80 21.10 4.08
C HIS A 290 12.29 20.75 4.00
N LYS A 291 11.85 19.75 4.79
CA LYS A 291 10.49 19.15 4.75
C LYS A 291 9.35 20.18 4.79
N LYS A 292 9.51 21.28 5.53
CA LYS A 292 8.47 22.33 5.63
C LYS A 292 8.33 23.09 4.31
N GLN A 293 9.45 23.63 3.81
CA GLN A 293 9.53 24.37 2.55
C GLN A 293 9.04 23.51 1.38
N ALA A 294 9.46 22.24 1.31
CA ALA A 294 8.96 21.29 0.32
C ALA A 294 7.44 21.15 0.33
N LEU A 295 6.80 21.10 1.51
CA LEU A 295 5.34 21.03 1.65
C LEU A 295 4.61 22.36 1.32
N HIS A 296 5.32 23.50 1.27
CA HIS A 296 4.76 24.76 0.77
C HIS A 296 4.81 24.80 -0.76
N SER A 297 5.99 24.63 -1.36
CA SER A 297 6.17 24.60 -2.82
C SER A 297 5.36 23.48 -3.50
N LEU A 298 5.17 22.33 -2.82
CA LEU A 298 4.32 21.26 -3.33
C LEU A 298 2.83 21.64 -3.36
N LYS A 299 2.35 22.47 -2.41
CA LYS A 299 0.96 23.00 -2.46
C LYS A 299 0.77 23.98 -3.61
N GLU A 300 1.76 24.84 -3.86
CA GLU A 300 1.78 25.76 -5.00
C GLU A 300 1.77 25.00 -6.33
N ALA A 301 2.60 23.95 -6.45
CA ALA A 301 2.60 23.06 -7.61
C ALA A 301 1.25 22.35 -7.82
N ILE A 302 0.62 21.84 -6.74
CA ILE A 302 -0.72 21.22 -6.80
C ILE A 302 -1.80 22.23 -7.20
N MET A 303 -1.75 23.45 -6.66
CA MET A 303 -2.69 24.53 -6.96
C MET A 303 -2.65 24.88 -8.47
N MET A 304 -1.47 25.21 -8.99
CA MET A 304 -1.30 25.52 -10.42
C MET A 304 -1.64 24.31 -11.31
N ALA A 305 -1.33 23.09 -10.88
CA ALA A 305 -1.67 21.87 -11.61
C ALA A 305 -3.19 21.63 -11.70
N HIS A 306 -3.95 21.99 -10.66
CA HIS A 306 -5.42 22.01 -10.71
C HIS A 306 -5.97 23.14 -11.58
N GLU A 307 -5.46 24.36 -11.45
CA GLU A 307 -5.90 25.53 -12.25
C GLU A 307 -5.78 25.28 -13.76
N GLY A 308 -4.70 24.64 -14.20
CA GLY A 308 -4.50 24.23 -15.60
C GLY A 308 -4.83 22.76 -15.91
N ASN A 309 -5.56 22.05 -15.04
CA ASN A 309 -6.07 20.69 -15.25
C ASN A 309 -5.02 19.61 -15.68
N ASP A 310 -3.76 19.73 -15.26
CA ASP A 310 -2.69 18.78 -15.63
C ASP A 310 -2.64 17.59 -14.67
N ASN A 311 -3.34 16.52 -15.08
CA ASN A 311 -3.42 15.27 -14.35
C ASN A 311 -2.06 14.54 -14.23
N HIS A 312 -1.10 14.76 -15.15
CA HIS A 312 0.24 14.17 -15.05
C HIS A 312 1.06 14.87 -13.96
N CYS A 313 1.10 16.21 -13.97
CA CYS A 313 1.75 16.99 -12.92
C CYS A 313 1.14 16.69 -11.54
N LEU A 314 -0.18 16.50 -11.45
CA LEU A 314 -0.85 16.05 -10.23
C LEU A 314 -0.41 14.66 -9.76
N GLN A 315 -0.11 13.69 -10.64
CA GLN A 315 0.44 12.39 -10.21
C GLN A 315 1.87 12.50 -9.68
N HIS A 316 2.74 13.29 -10.32
CA HIS A 316 4.09 13.53 -9.79
C HIS A 316 4.03 14.25 -8.44
N ALA A 317 3.15 15.24 -8.28
CA ALA A 317 2.96 15.93 -7.02
C ALA A 317 2.39 15.00 -5.93
N LEU A 318 1.43 14.14 -6.26
CA LEU A 318 0.89 13.11 -5.35
C LEU A 318 1.95 12.09 -4.93
N ALA A 319 2.87 11.74 -5.83
CA ALA A 319 3.99 10.83 -5.52
C ALA A 319 4.97 11.43 -4.50
N TRP A 320 5.28 12.72 -4.61
CA TRP A 320 6.04 13.42 -3.57
C TRP A 320 5.23 13.68 -2.30
N LEU A 321 3.92 13.87 -2.42
CA LEU A 321 3.03 14.01 -1.27
C LEU A 321 3.05 12.75 -0.40
N TYR A 322 2.86 11.53 -0.93
CA TYR A 322 2.91 10.31 -0.10
C TYR A 322 4.30 10.02 0.47
N LYS A 323 5.37 10.52 -0.15
CA LYS A 323 6.73 10.42 0.40
C LYS A 323 6.89 11.32 1.64
N LEU A 324 6.34 12.54 1.60
CA LEU A 324 6.43 13.54 2.69
C LEU A 324 5.34 13.40 3.78
N SER A 325 4.15 12.94 3.42
CA SER A 325 3.01 12.81 4.34
C SER A 325 3.11 11.55 5.19
N ILE A 326 2.87 11.71 6.49
CA ILE A 326 2.79 10.62 7.46
C ILE A 326 1.36 10.08 7.54
N GLU A 327 0.38 10.98 7.50
CA GLU A 327 -1.05 10.67 7.56
C GLU A 327 -1.55 10.02 6.26
N ASN A 328 -2.41 9.01 6.37
CA ASN A 328 -3.15 8.36 5.26
C ASN A 328 -2.27 7.87 4.09
N LYS A 329 -0.98 7.59 4.34
CA LYS A 329 0.04 7.21 3.34
C LYS A 329 -0.39 6.06 2.42
N GLU A 330 -0.95 5.00 2.99
CA GLU A 330 -1.57 3.87 2.28
C GLU A 330 -2.60 4.31 1.22
N ILE A 331 -3.55 5.17 1.60
CA ILE A 331 -4.63 5.68 0.72
C ILE A 331 -4.06 6.59 -0.37
N LEU A 332 -3.01 7.36 -0.07
CA LEU A 332 -2.34 8.22 -1.05
C LEU A 332 -1.52 7.40 -2.07
N MET A 333 -0.88 6.31 -1.63
CA MET A 333 -0.22 5.34 -2.50
C MET A 333 -1.21 4.61 -3.40
N GLU A 334 -2.28 4.05 -2.86
CA GLU A 334 -3.34 3.35 -3.62
C GLU A 334 -3.93 4.25 -4.71
N ARG A 335 -4.28 5.49 -4.37
CA ARG A 335 -4.76 6.51 -5.33
C ARG A 335 -3.73 6.85 -6.40
N SER A 336 -2.45 7.00 -6.01
CA SER A 336 -1.36 7.31 -6.94
C SER A 336 -1.10 6.17 -7.93
N ILE A 337 -1.12 4.92 -7.46
CA ILE A 337 -0.98 3.73 -8.33
C ILE A 337 -2.17 3.65 -9.29
N SER A 338 -3.41 3.69 -8.77
CA SER A 338 -4.63 3.65 -9.58
C SER A 338 -4.64 4.73 -10.66
N LYS A 339 -4.42 6.00 -10.31
CA LYS A 339 -4.42 7.09 -11.29
C LYS A 339 -3.19 7.10 -12.21
N SER A 340 -2.04 6.60 -11.77
CA SER A 340 -0.90 6.39 -12.68
C SER A 340 -1.19 5.29 -13.70
N THR A 341 -1.89 4.21 -13.33
CA THR A 341 -2.32 3.17 -14.28
C THR A 341 -3.43 3.62 -15.23
N GLU A 342 -4.36 4.48 -14.80
CA GLU A 342 -5.34 5.10 -15.70
C GLU A 342 -4.72 6.06 -16.73
N LEU A 343 -3.60 6.69 -16.39
CA LEU A 343 -2.90 7.70 -17.22
C LEU A 343 -1.68 7.12 -17.97
N SER A 344 -1.52 5.79 -17.99
CA SER A 344 -0.38 5.08 -18.60
C SER A 344 1.01 5.54 -18.09
N LEU A 345 1.09 6.05 -16.86
CA LEU A 345 2.34 6.50 -16.22
C LEU A 345 3.06 5.34 -15.52
N SER A 346 3.52 4.35 -16.30
CA SER A 346 4.10 3.10 -15.81
C SER A 346 5.24 3.26 -14.80
N TYR A 347 6.07 4.30 -14.95
CA TYR A 347 7.14 4.63 -13.99
C TYR A 347 6.58 5.00 -12.61
N LEU A 348 5.58 5.89 -12.54
CA LEU A 348 4.95 6.26 -11.27
C LEU A 348 4.11 5.13 -10.68
N ALA A 349 3.45 4.33 -11.53
CA ALA A 349 2.72 3.15 -11.09
C ALA A 349 3.66 2.13 -10.43
N SER A 350 4.79 1.81 -11.05
CA SER A 350 5.78 0.86 -10.52
C SER A 350 6.48 1.41 -9.27
N LEU A 351 6.92 2.67 -9.27
CA LEU A 351 7.49 3.34 -8.10
C LEU A 351 6.50 3.41 -6.93
N GLY A 352 5.22 3.60 -7.22
CA GLY A 352 4.13 3.53 -6.25
C GLY A 352 3.97 2.13 -5.65
N ILE A 353 3.98 1.09 -6.49
CA ILE A 353 3.92 -0.32 -6.05
C ILE A 353 5.13 -0.69 -5.17
N GLN A 354 6.34 -0.27 -5.56
CA GLN A 354 7.57 -0.45 -4.75
C GLN A 354 7.46 0.25 -3.39
N SER A 355 7.03 1.52 -3.39
CA SER A 355 6.82 2.30 -2.16
C SER A 355 5.72 1.69 -1.27
N MET A 356 4.67 1.13 -1.87
CA MET A 356 3.59 0.44 -1.18
C MET A 356 4.04 -0.90 -0.60
N ALA A 357 4.89 -1.66 -1.29
CA ALA A 357 5.48 -2.89 -0.77
C ALA A 357 6.39 -2.62 0.45
N GLN A 358 7.18 -1.54 0.40
CA GLN A 358 7.98 -1.07 1.56
C GLN A 358 7.08 -0.68 2.74
N HIS A 359 6.00 0.07 2.48
CA HIS A 359 5.06 0.47 3.52
C HIS A 359 4.31 -0.73 4.12
N ALA A 360 3.86 -1.68 3.28
CA ALA A 360 3.20 -2.90 3.71
C ALA A 360 4.10 -3.75 4.61
N ALA A 361 5.38 -3.94 4.25
CA ALA A 361 6.33 -4.68 5.09
C ALA A 361 6.49 -4.04 6.49
N ALA A 362 6.62 -2.71 6.55
CA ALA A 362 6.66 -1.99 7.82
C ALA A 362 5.34 -2.10 8.62
N MET A 363 4.20 -2.11 7.93
CA MET A 363 2.84 -2.17 8.50
C MET A 363 2.30 -3.59 8.72
N ARG A 364 3.19 -4.60 8.85
CA ARG A 364 2.88 -6.01 9.18
C ARG A 364 2.28 -6.83 8.02
N GLY A 365 2.60 -6.48 6.79
CA GLY A 365 2.31 -7.30 5.62
C GLY A 365 3.06 -8.63 5.67
N PRO A 366 2.41 -9.78 5.44
CA PRO A 366 3.08 -11.07 5.37
C PRO A 366 3.98 -11.14 4.11
N PRO A 367 5.12 -11.85 4.16
CA PRO A 367 6.10 -11.87 3.05
C PRO A 367 5.48 -12.18 1.69
N ALA A 368 4.56 -13.14 1.61
CA ALA A 368 3.90 -13.54 0.36
C ALA A 368 3.19 -12.37 -0.34
N LEU A 369 2.47 -11.53 0.40
CA LEU A 369 1.77 -10.36 -0.15
C LEU A 369 2.77 -9.30 -0.64
N VAL A 370 3.83 -9.06 0.12
CA VAL A 370 4.84 -8.05 -0.21
C VAL A 370 5.63 -8.47 -1.47
N PHE A 371 6.03 -9.73 -1.58
CA PHE A 371 6.71 -10.23 -2.78
C PHE A 371 5.78 -10.37 -4.01
N GLU A 372 4.47 -10.58 -3.82
CA GLU A 372 3.50 -10.48 -4.91
C GLU A 372 3.44 -9.04 -5.48
N LEU A 373 3.42 -8.02 -4.61
CA LEU A 373 3.48 -6.62 -5.04
C LEU A 373 4.79 -6.32 -5.79
N MET A 374 5.94 -6.78 -5.29
CA MET A 374 7.22 -6.64 -6.00
C MET A 374 7.19 -7.32 -7.38
N SER A 375 6.59 -8.51 -7.50
CA SER A 375 6.45 -9.21 -8.79
C SER A 375 5.59 -8.44 -9.80
N ARG A 376 4.54 -7.75 -9.35
CA ARG A 376 3.74 -6.85 -10.21
C ARG A 376 4.55 -5.63 -10.67
N SER A 377 5.42 -5.08 -9.82
CA SER A 377 6.38 -4.03 -10.22
C SER A 377 7.38 -4.54 -11.25
N ASP A 378 7.94 -5.74 -11.05
CA ASP A 378 8.89 -6.35 -11.99
C ASP A 378 8.30 -6.49 -13.40
N GLN A 379 7.05 -6.96 -13.51
CA GLN A 379 6.37 -7.12 -14.80
C GLN A 379 6.30 -5.80 -15.58
N LEU A 380 5.91 -4.70 -14.91
CA LEU A 380 5.91 -3.36 -15.51
C LEU A 380 7.33 -2.89 -15.86
N ASN A 381 8.31 -3.16 -14.99
CA ASN A 381 9.69 -2.73 -15.20
C ASN A 381 10.33 -3.42 -16.41
N PHE A 382 10.08 -4.72 -16.61
CA PHE A 382 10.53 -5.47 -17.79
C PHE A 382 9.76 -5.06 -19.06
N GLN A 383 8.43 -4.90 -18.99
CA GLN A 383 7.60 -4.48 -20.14
C GLN A 383 8.00 -3.11 -20.70
N HIS A 384 8.47 -2.18 -19.84
CA HIS A 384 8.87 -0.83 -20.24
C HIS A 384 10.40 -0.60 -20.16
N SER A 385 11.21 -1.65 -20.01
CA SER A 385 12.68 -1.59 -19.94
C SER A 385 13.24 -0.56 -18.92
N MET A 386 12.57 -0.39 -17.77
CA MET A 386 12.89 0.64 -16.78
C MET A 386 14.06 0.22 -15.87
N VAL A 387 15.29 0.35 -16.38
CA VAL A 387 16.54 -0.14 -15.76
C VAL A 387 16.70 0.26 -14.29
N GLU A 388 16.50 1.53 -13.95
CA GLU A 388 16.59 2.04 -12.58
C GLU A 388 15.61 1.31 -11.63
N LEU A 389 14.34 1.18 -12.03
CA LEU A 389 13.32 0.52 -11.21
C LEU A 389 13.50 -1.00 -11.14
N MET A 390 14.12 -1.63 -12.16
CA MET A 390 14.57 -3.02 -12.07
C MET A 390 15.65 -3.16 -11.00
N ALA A 391 16.69 -2.32 -11.02
CA ALA A 391 17.76 -2.36 -10.04
C ALA A 391 17.24 -2.10 -8.61
N ASN A 392 16.41 -1.06 -8.44
CA ASN A 392 15.76 -0.73 -7.17
C ASN A 392 14.88 -1.88 -6.66
N SER A 393 14.17 -2.60 -7.54
CA SER A 393 13.38 -3.79 -7.17
C SER A 393 14.26 -4.89 -6.55
N TYR A 394 15.40 -5.23 -7.14
CA TYR A 394 16.29 -6.27 -6.60
C TYR A 394 16.95 -5.86 -5.28
N SER A 395 17.41 -4.61 -5.13
CA SER A 395 17.92 -4.13 -3.84
C SER A 395 16.82 -4.13 -2.76
N GLN A 396 15.62 -3.66 -3.10
CA GLN A 396 14.49 -3.68 -2.18
C GLN A 396 14.10 -5.11 -1.76
N LYS A 397 14.10 -6.08 -2.69
CA LYS A 397 13.88 -7.51 -2.34
C LYS A 397 14.95 -8.01 -1.38
N ALA A 398 16.22 -7.64 -1.57
CA ALA A 398 17.29 -8.02 -0.65
C ALA A 398 17.05 -7.45 0.76
N ALA A 399 16.75 -6.16 0.87
CA ALA A 399 16.42 -5.50 2.13
C ALA A 399 15.17 -6.10 2.82
N LEU A 400 14.13 -6.45 2.04
CA LEU A 400 12.93 -7.12 2.55
C LEU A 400 13.22 -8.54 3.06
N TRP A 401 14.03 -9.32 2.35
CA TRP A 401 14.47 -10.63 2.84
C TRP A 401 15.33 -10.53 4.10
N SER A 402 16.19 -9.50 4.21
CA SER A 402 16.92 -9.21 5.45
C SER A 402 15.97 -8.89 6.62
N LEU A 403 14.96 -8.03 6.40
CA LEU A 403 13.95 -7.67 7.41
C LEU A 403 13.15 -8.89 7.93
N TYR A 404 12.77 -9.79 7.04
CA TYR A 404 12.10 -11.06 7.39
C TYR A 404 13.08 -12.16 7.88
N GLY A 405 14.36 -11.84 8.09
CA GLY A 405 15.35 -12.76 8.65
C GLY A 405 15.77 -13.91 7.72
N LYS A 406 15.74 -13.70 6.40
CA LYS A 406 16.13 -14.68 5.36
C LYS A 406 17.42 -14.25 4.66
N THR A 407 18.54 -14.29 5.37
CA THR A 407 19.87 -13.81 4.92
C THR A 407 20.30 -14.43 3.59
N GLN A 408 20.08 -15.73 3.38
CA GLN A 408 20.41 -16.40 2.12
C GLN A 408 19.65 -15.82 0.92
N MET A 409 18.36 -15.50 1.09
CA MET A 409 17.53 -14.88 0.04
C MET A 409 17.92 -13.42 -0.23
N CYS A 410 18.43 -12.71 0.79
CA CYS A 410 19.05 -11.39 0.63
C CYS A 410 20.33 -11.47 -0.21
N SER A 411 21.21 -12.46 0.06
CA SER A 411 22.41 -12.71 -0.73
C SER A 411 22.09 -12.99 -2.19
N VAL A 412 21.19 -13.94 -2.48
CA VAL A 412 20.77 -14.28 -3.86
C VAL A 412 20.16 -13.07 -4.57
N SER A 413 19.30 -12.29 -3.91
CA SER A 413 18.71 -11.08 -4.51
C SER A 413 19.76 -10.03 -4.86
N SER A 414 20.80 -9.90 -4.03
CA SER A 414 21.92 -8.98 -4.26
C SER A 414 22.84 -9.47 -5.39
N GLN A 415 23.15 -10.77 -5.43
CA GLN A 415 23.94 -11.39 -6.49
C GLN A 415 23.26 -11.30 -7.86
N LEU A 416 21.94 -11.53 -7.93
CA LEU A 416 21.17 -11.39 -9.16
C LEU A 416 21.26 -9.96 -9.75
N LEU A 417 21.29 -8.92 -8.91
CA LEU A 417 21.50 -7.55 -9.36
C LEU A 417 22.94 -7.32 -9.86
N LEU A 418 23.94 -7.85 -9.16
CA LEU A 418 25.35 -7.67 -9.54
C LEU A 418 25.74 -8.44 -10.81
N HIS A 419 25.00 -9.49 -11.17
CA HIS A 419 25.13 -10.21 -12.45
C HIS A 419 24.22 -9.68 -13.57
N LEU A 420 23.35 -8.70 -13.31
CA LEU A 420 22.41 -8.17 -14.30
C LEU A 420 23.15 -7.26 -15.31
N ASN A 421 23.40 -7.77 -16.53
CA ASN A 421 23.90 -6.93 -17.61
C ASN A 421 22.82 -5.96 -18.08
N THR A 422 23.02 -4.66 -17.83
CA THR A 422 22.09 -3.56 -18.14
C THR A 422 22.53 -2.71 -19.34
N ALA A 423 23.60 -3.09 -20.05
CA ALA A 423 24.16 -2.29 -21.14
C ALA A 423 23.25 -2.22 -22.37
N MET A 424 22.75 -1.02 -22.70
CA MET A 424 22.03 -0.77 -23.96
C MET A 424 22.99 -0.43 -25.10
N LEU A 425 23.20 -1.41 -25.99
CA LEU A 425 24.09 -1.33 -27.16
C LEU A 425 23.84 -0.12 -28.08
N ALA A 426 22.63 0.46 -28.09
CA ALA A 426 22.25 1.55 -28.98
C ALA A 426 22.88 2.92 -28.65
N TYR A 427 23.41 3.12 -27.44
CA TYR A 427 23.90 4.43 -26.96
C TYR A 427 25.32 4.40 -26.38
N GLY A 428 26.02 3.24 -26.42
CA GLY A 428 27.30 3.08 -25.74
C GLY A 428 27.21 3.26 -24.21
N ALA A 429 26.01 3.13 -23.64
CA ALA A 429 25.76 3.44 -22.24
C ALA A 429 26.43 2.40 -21.32
N PRO A 430 27.15 2.84 -20.27
CA PRO A 430 27.76 1.92 -19.31
C PRO A 430 26.70 1.17 -18.50
N VAL A 431 27.11 0.04 -17.91
CA VAL A 431 26.32 -0.74 -16.95
C VAL A 431 25.81 0.18 -15.83
N TYR A 432 24.53 0.03 -15.47
CA TYR A 432 23.92 0.79 -14.37
C TYR A 432 24.70 0.58 -13.06
N ASN A 433 25.04 1.69 -12.43
CA ASN A 433 25.95 1.79 -11.29
C ASN A 433 25.42 2.81 -10.27
N GLY A 434 24.11 2.80 -10.03
CA GLY A 434 23.44 3.65 -9.04
C GLY A 434 23.37 3.05 -7.64
N GLU A 435 22.55 3.68 -6.78
CA GLU A 435 22.44 3.37 -5.34
C GLU A 435 22.15 1.89 -5.05
N ALA A 436 21.23 1.27 -5.79
CA ALA A 436 20.86 -0.13 -5.62
C ALA A 436 22.05 -1.10 -5.77
N CYS A 437 23.01 -0.78 -6.64
CA CYS A 437 24.23 -1.57 -6.80
C CYS A 437 25.15 -1.44 -5.59
N CYS A 438 25.32 -0.22 -5.05
CA CYS A 438 26.10 0.01 -3.83
C CYS A 438 25.48 -0.73 -2.63
N GLN A 439 24.16 -0.63 -2.46
CA GLN A 439 23.41 -1.35 -1.42
C GLN A 439 23.58 -2.88 -1.54
N ALA A 440 23.50 -3.45 -2.74
CA ALA A 440 23.71 -4.88 -2.98
C ALA A 440 25.13 -5.36 -2.60
N VAL A 441 26.18 -4.57 -2.91
CA VAL A 441 27.56 -4.88 -2.47
C VAL A 441 27.67 -4.82 -0.94
N CYS A 442 27.07 -3.81 -0.30
CA CYS A 442 27.05 -3.66 1.16
C CYS A 442 26.33 -4.82 1.86
N ASN A 443 25.21 -5.29 1.31
CA ASN A 443 24.48 -6.46 1.82
C ASN A 443 25.34 -7.73 1.81
N VAL A 444 26.09 -7.97 0.72
CA VAL A 444 27.01 -9.12 0.63
C VAL A 444 28.15 -9.00 1.66
N ALA A 445 28.74 -7.81 1.84
CA ALA A 445 29.76 -7.57 2.86
C ALA A 445 29.24 -7.79 4.29
N ASN A 446 28.00 -7.37 4.57
CA ASN A 446 27.36 -7.57 5.87
C ASN A 446 27.12 -9.07 6.15
N ILE A 447 26.62 -9.83 5.18
CA ILE A 447 26.40 -11.28 5.32
C ILE A 447 27.73 -12.03 5.50
N LEU A 448 28.79 -11.67 4.78
CA LEU A 448 30.13 -12.24 5.01
C LEU A 448 30.66 -11.93 6.42
N THR A 449 30.39 -10.73 6.93
CA THR A 449 30.73 -10.33 8.31
C THR A 449 29.99 -11.19 9.34
N GLU A 450 28.68 -11.40 9.18
CA GLU A 450 27.86 -12.27 10.05
C GLU A 450 28.29 -13.75 10.01
N GLN A 451 28.84 -14.20 8.87
CA GLN A 451 29.40 -15.54 8.71
C GLN A 451 30.83 -15.70 9.27
N GLY A 452 31.52 -14.61 9.64
CA GLY A 452 32.91 -14.62 10.11
C GLY A 452 33.97 -14.56 9.00
N ASP A 453 33.58 -14.40 7.73
CA ASP A 453 34.50 -14.31 6.57
C ASP A 453 35.09 -12.88 6.44
N TYR A 454 35.70 -12.37 7.52
CA TYR A 454 36.10 -10.96 7.65
C TYR A 454 37.04 -10.46 6.53
N GLU A 455 37.94 -11.30 6.04
CA GLU A 455 38.88 -10.94 4.97
C GLU A 455 38.14 -10.69 3.64
N ARG A 456 37.20 -11.59 3.29
CA ARG A 456 36.35 -11.43 2.09
C ARG A 456 35.44 -10.22 2.21
N ALA A 457 34.88 -9.98 3.40
CA ALA A 457 34.09 -8.77 3.67
C ALA A 457 34.91 -7.49 3.44
N ALA A 458 36.18 -7.47 3.89
CA ALA A 458 37.09 -6.35 3.66
C ALA A 458 37.40 -6.14 2.15
N THR A 459 37.68 -7.21 1.38
CA THR A 459 37.90 -7.11 -0.07
C THR A 459 36.67 -6.58 -0.81
N VAL A 460 35.46 -7.02 -0.43
CA VAL A 460 34.20 -6.55 -1.02
C VAL A 460 33.95 -5.06 -0.71
N LEU A 461 34.30 -4.60 0.51
CA LEU A 461 34.21 -3.19 0.88
C LEU A 461 35.29 -2.32 0.22
N GLN A 462 36.49 -2.85 -0.02
CA GLN A 462 37.50 -2.17 -0.82
C GLN A 462 37.00 -1.95 -2.26
N HIS A 463 36.42 -2.98 -2.89
CA HIS A 463 35.80 -2.83 -4.21
C HIS A 463 34.65 -1.80 -4.19
N ALA A 464 33.82 -1.78 -3.14
CA ALA A 464 32.78 -0.77 -2.98
C ALA A 464 33.35 0.66 -2.91
N ARG A 465 34.45 0.85 -2.18
CA ARG A 465 35.14 2.14 -2.02
C ARG A 465 35.81 2.63 -3.31
N GLU A 466 36.43 1.73 -4.06
CA GLU A 466 37.01 2.03 -5.38
C GLU A 466 35.93 2.37 -6.42
N ARG A 467 34.78 1.70 -6.35
CA ARG A 467 33.65 1.85 -7.28
C ARG A 467 32.71 3.02 -6.97
N PHE A 468 32.63 3.44 -5.70
CA PHE A 468 31.73 4.50 -5.21
C PHE A 468 32.48 5.51 -4.30
N PRO A 469 33.42 6.31 -4.85
CA PRO A 469 34.31 7.16 -4.04
C PRO A 469 33.65 8.44 -3.49
N HIS A 470 32.48 8.85 -4.00
CA HIS A 470 31.85 10.14 -3.71
C HIS A 470 30.55 10.03 -2.92
N GLU A 471 30.22 11.09 -2.17
CA GLU A 471 28.85 11.27 -1.67
C GLU A 471 27.90 11.62 -2.83
N PRO A 472 26.62 11.20 -2.79
CA PRO A 472 25.93 10.59 -1.66
C PRO A 472 26.16 9.07 -1.50
N LEU A 473 26.66 8.37 -2.52
CA LEU A 473 26.71 6.91 -2.55
C LEU A 473 27.62 6.29 -1.47
N SER A 474 28.72 6.98 -1.12
CA SER A 474 29.75 6.46 -0.22
C SER A 474 29.28 6.11 1.21
N HIS A 475 28.22 6.75 1.71
CA HIS A 475 27.77 6.56 3.09
C HIS A 475 27.35 5.11 3.41
N TRP A 476 26.86 4.37 2.40
CA TRP A 476 26.43 2.97 2.54
C TRP A 476 27.62 2.05 2.89
N TRP A 477 28.71 2.10 2.11
CA TRP A 477 29.87 1.25 2.36
C TRP A 477 30.66 1.71 3.60
N MET A 478 30.70 3.02 3.89
CA MET A 478 31.30 3.53 5.13
C MET A 478 30.59 3.00 6.38
N PHE A 479 29.26 2.87 6.34
CA PHE A 479 28.46 2.30 7.41
C PHE A 479 28.70 0.78 7.58
N SER A 480 28.69 0.01 6.49
CA SER A 480 29.07 -1.42 6.53
C SER A 480 30.50 -1.67 7.01
N GLU A 481 31.46 -0.81 6.63
CA GLU A 481 32.84 -0.86 7.14
C GLU A 481 32.89 -0.67 8.66
N GLN A 482 32.10 0.25 9.23
CA GLN A 482 32.06 0.40 10.68
C GLN A 482 31.35 -0.77 11.38
N ILE A 483 30.37 -1.43 10.74
CA ILE A 483 29.76 -2.67 11.26
C ILE A 483 30.78 -3.80 11.31
N LEU A 484 31.57 -4.01 10.25
CA LEU A 484 32.66 -5.00 10.21
C LEU A 484 33.69 -4.73 11.31
N ASN A 485 34.20 -3.50 11.39
CA ASN A 485 35.19 -3.10 12.38
C ASN A 485 34.67 -3.27 13.82
N PHE A 486 33.43 -2.84 14.11
CA PHE A 486 32.82 -3.01 15.42
C PHE A 486 32.65 -4.50 15.79
N THR A 487 32.08 -5.30 14.89
CA THR A 487 31.78 -6.71 15.14
C THR A 487 33.05 -7.50 15.43
N ARG A 488 34.11 -7.33 14.62
CA ARG A 488 35.40 -7.99 14.84
C ARG A 488 36.08 -7.52 16.14
N ALA A 489 36.02 -6.21 16.45
CA ALA A 489 36.59 -5.66 17.67
C ALA A 489 35.90 -6.19 18.95
N ILE A 490 34.57 -6.32 18.95
CA ILE A 490 33.82 -6.93 20.05
C ILE A 490 34.20 -8.40 20.25
N HIS A 491 34.29 -9.19 19.18
CA HIS A 491 34.68 -10.62 19.27
C HIS A 491 36.14 -10.81 19.76
N HIS A 492 37.04 -9.88 19.45
CA HIS A 492 38.42 -9.86 19.99
C HIS A 492 38.52 -9.29 21.42
N GLY A 493 37.48 -8.62 21.94
CA GLY A 493 37.55 -7.87 23.20
C GLY A 493 38.35 -6.56 23.13
N LYS A 494 38.53 -5.99 21.92
CA LYS A 494 39.27 -4.73 21.70
C LYS A 494 38.35 -3.52 21.88
N TRP A 495 38.11 -3.15 23.13
CA TRP A 495 37.13 -2.13 23.48
C TRP A 495 37.39 -0.73 22.91
N GLN A 496 38.66 -0.37 22.68
CA GLN A 496 39.04 0.94 22.11
C GLN A 496 38.70 1.02 20.61
N ASP A 497 39.02 -0.02 19.85
CA ASP A 497 38.73 -0.10 18.41
C ASP A 497 37.21 -0.08 18.16
N ALA A 498 36.44 -0.82 18.98
CA ALA A 498 34.98 -0.81 18.96
C ALA A 498 34.39 0.58 19.28
N GLU A 499 34.99 1.33 20.21
CA GLU A 499 34.55 2.68 20.55
C GLU A 499 34.82 3.69 19.41
N GLN A 500 35.95 3.55 18.70
CA GLN A 500 36.24 4.31 17.49
C GLN A 500 35.29 3.97 16.32
N ALA A 501 34.91 2.70 16.16
CA ALA A 501 33.92 2.30 15.16
C ALA A 501 32.54 2.91 15.47
N VAL A 502 32.13 2.92 16.74
CA VAL A 502 30.87 3.53 17.20
C VAL A 502 30.84 5.04 16.97
N THR A 503 31.93 5.78 17.21
CA THR A 503 31.97 7.23 16.97
C THR A 503 31.96 7.57 15.48
N LYS A 504 32.66 6.81 14.63
CA LYS A 504 32.57 6.94 13.16
C LYS A 504 31.16 6.64 12.66
N MET A 505 30.53 5.58 13.16
CA MET A 505 29.16 5.19 12.83
C MET A 505 28.12 6.25 13.28
N ALA A 506 28.41 7.06 14.29
CA ALA A 506 27.51 8.13 14.75
C ALA A 506 27.27 9.22 13.69
N ALA A 507 28.22 9.41 12.76
CA ALA A 507 28.11 10.39 11.67
C ALA A 507 27.14 9.92 10.56
N THR A 508 27.04 8.61 10.31
CA THR A 508 26.14 8.04 9.30
C THR A 508 24.80 7.60 9.86
N ASN A 509 24.78 6.95 11.04
CA ASN A 509 23.55 6.50 11.71
C ASN A 509 23.66 6.61 13.24
N LYS A 510 23.14 7.72 13.77
CA LYS A 510 23.08 8.02 15.21
C LYS A 510 22.47 6.90 16.06
N TRP A 511 21.41 6.25 15.59
CA TRP A 511 20.61 5.33 16.43
C TRP A 511 21.16 3.91 16.45
N GLU A 512 21.67 3.39 15.33
CA GLU A 512 22.48 2.16 15.34
C GLU A 512 23.75 2.38 16.17
N SER A 513 24.41 3.53 16.03
CA SER A 513 25.57 3.90 16.86
C SER A 513 25.25 3.87 18.37
N GLN A 514 24.12 4.43 18.83
CA GLN A 514 23.72 4.30 20.24
C GLN A 514 23.48 2.83 20.65
N LEU A 515 22.84 2.04 19.80
CA LEU A 515 22.56 0.63 20.08
C LEU A 515 23.87 -0.18 20.22
N ARG A 516 24.82 -0.01 19.29
CA ARG A 516 26.17 -0.59 19.37
C ARG A 516 26.98 -0.05 20.56
N LYS A 517 26.75 1.20 20.98
CA LYS A 517 27.33 1.76 22.20
C LYS A 517 26.82 1.06 23.47
N ALA A 518 25.54 0.68 23.51
CA ALA A 518 24.99 -0.14 24.61
C ALA A 518 25.56 -1.57 24.61
N GLU A 519 25.69 -2.21 23.45
CA GLU A 519 26.38 -3.50 23.28
C GLU A 519 27.85 -3.44 23.78
N LEU A 520 28.55 -2.33 23.53
CA LEU A 520 29.91 -2.07 24.04
C LEU A 520 29.95 -1.85 25.56
N TYR A 521 29.01 -1.12 26.16
CA TYR A 521 28.99 -0.94 27.61
C TYR A 521 28.62 -2.23 28.35
N LEU A 522 27.67 -3.02 27.82
CA LEU A 522 27.32 -4.35 28.34
C LEU A 522 28.54 -5.29 28.35
N SER A 523 29.33 -5.30 27.26
CA SER A 523 30.53 -6.15 27.15
C SER A 523 31.75 -5.63 27.95
N LYS A 524 31.86 -4.32 28.17
CA LYS A 524 32.80 -3.72 29.16
C LYS A 524 32.39 -4.02 30.62
N GLY A 525 31.12 -4.32 30.89
CA GLY A 525 30.55 -4.51 32.23
C GLY A 525 30.02 -3.24 32.91
N ASP A 526 29.85 -2.14 32.17
CA ASP A 526 29.19 -0.93 32.68
C ASP A 526 27.68 -0.99 32.43
N TYR A 527 27.00 -1.69 33.35
CA TYR A 527 25.54 -1.81 33.34
C TYR A 527 24.83 -0.45 33.45
N SER A 528 25.46 0.56 34.07
CA SER A 528 24.83 1.88 34.31
C SER A 528 24.75 2.72 33.03
N ALA A 529 25.87 2.80 32.29
CA ALA A 529 25.90 3.45 30.99
C ALA A 529 25.05 2.68 29.96
N ALA A 530 25.09 1.35 29.97
CA ALA A 530 24.31 0.52 29.05
C ALA A 530 22.78 0.69 29.21
N VAL A 531 22.27 0.77 30.45
CA VAL A 531 20.84 1.01 30.72
C VAL A 531 20.40 2.42 30.28
N SER A 532 21.21 3.45 30.56
CA SER A 532 20.86 4.83 30.15
C SER A 532 20.81 5.01 28.63
N VAL A 533 21.78 4.44 27.89
CA VAL A 533 21.79 4.51 26.42
C VAL A 533 20.65 3.70 25.80
N SER A 534 20.38 2.48 26.28
CA SER A 534 19.28 1.65 25.77
C SER A 534 17.90 2.29 26.03
N ASN A 535 17.70 2.90 27.20
CA ASN A 535 16.47 3.65 27.48
C ASN A 535 16.32 4.89 26.58
N ALA A 536 17.39 5.64 26.31
CA ALA A 536 17.33 6.78 25.38
C ALA A 536 16.92 6.37 23.95
N VAL A 537 17.29 5.16 23.50
CA VAL A 537 16.81 4.57 22.24
C VAL A 537 15.32 4.21 22.33
N LEU A 538 14.88 3.55 23.41
CA LEU A 538 13.47 3.17 23.60
C LEU A 538 12.55 4.39 23.77
N ASP A 539 12.99 5.45 24.45
CA ASP A 539 12.23 6.69 24.64
C ASP A 539 12.10 7.49 23.34
N HIS A 540 13.10 7.43 22.46
CA HIS A 540 12.94 7.94 21.09
C HIS A 540 11.80 7.23 20.34
N PHE A 541 11.75 5.90 20.36
CA PHE A 541 10.64 5.14 19.75
C PHE A 541 9.28 5.42 20.42
N ARG A 542 9.23 5.57 21.74
CA ARG A 542 8.00 5.94 22.47
C ARG A 542 7.47 7.32 22.05
N LEU A 543 8.35 8.31 21.90
CA LEU A 543 7.99 9.68 21.51
C LEU A 543 7.64 9.82 20.03
N GLN A 544 8.28 9.04 19.14
CA GLN A 544 8.01 9.07 17.69
C GLN A 544 6.94 8.08 17.19
N ALA A 545 6.26 7.34 18.08
CA ALA A 545 5.28 6.29 17.75
C ALA A 545 4.04 6.72 16.92
N GLN A 546 3.97 7.99 16.48
CA GLN A 546 2.93 8.55 15.60
C GLN A 546 3.49 9.24 14.34
N ALA A 547 4.82 9.41 14.22
CA ALA A 547 5.42 10.44 13.36
C ALA A 547 6.35 9.95 12.24
N ASP A 548 7.08 8.84 12.42
CA ASP A 548 7.97 8.31 11.37
C ASP A 548 7.82 6.79 11.25
N CYS A 549 8.23 6.23 10.11
CA CYS A 549 8.22 4.79 9.85
C CYS A 549 9.39 4.12 10.60
N SER A 550 9.32 4.14 11.93
CA SER A 550 10.42 3.84 12.83
C SER A 550 10.85 2.37 12.74
N CYS A 551 12.16 2.11 12.64
CA CYS A 551 12.71 0.78 12.37
C CYS A 551 12.44 -0.23 13.51
N THR A 552 11.43 -1.09 13.35
CA THR A 552 10.97 -2.03 14.39
C THR A 552 12.06 -3.02 14.84
N SER A 553 13.03 -3.35 13.99
CA SER A 553 14.16 -4.23 14.34
C SER A 553 15.12 -3.57 15.35
N LEU A 554 15.34 -2.25 15.27
CA LEU A 554 16.07 -1.50 16.30
C LEU A 554 15.33 -1.55 17.65
N GLN A 555 14.00 -1.37 17.64
CA GLN A 555 13.19 -1.44 18.85
C GLN A 555 13.26 -2.83 19.51
N VAL A 556 13.16 -3.92 18.72
CA VAL A 556 13.27 -5.29 19.24
C VAL A 556 14.68 -5.57 19.78
N ARG A 557 15.75 -5.16 19.09
CA ARG A 557 17.13 -5.29 19.60
C ARG A 557 17.35 -4.51 20.89
N ALA A 558 16.81 -3.28 21.00
CA ALA A 558 16.90 -2.48 22.22
C ALA A 558 16.15 -3.12 23.41
N LEU A 559 14.99 -3.74 23.18
CA LEU A 559 14.26 -4.49 24.20
C LEU A 559 15.05 -5.73 24.68
N VAL A 560 15.72 -6.45 23.77
CA VAL A 560 16.58 -7.59 24.11
C VAL A 560 17.78 -7.16 24.97
N LEU A 561 18.46 -6.08 24.62
CA LEU A 561 19.59 -5.56 25.42
C LEU A 561 19.13 -5.08 26.80
N CYS A 562 17.98 -4.39 26.89
CA CYS A 562 17.38 -4.03 28.18
C CYS A 562 17.02 -5.27 29.03
N ALA A 563 16.62 -6.38 28.41
CA ALA A 563 16.38 -7.63 29.13
C ALA A 563 17.69 -8.29 29.61
N GLU A 564 18.72 -8.39 28.76
CA GLU A 564 20.04 -8.93 29.15
C GLU A 564 20.64 -8.14 30.33
N LEU A 565 20.45 -6.81 30.38
CA LEU A 565 20.85 -5.94 31.49
C LEU A 565 20.07 -6.19 32.79
N GLN A 566 18.84 -6.71 32.72
CA GLN A 566 17.98 -6.99 33.89
C GLN A 566 18.05 -8.44 34.40
N CYS A 567 18.59 -9.37 33.60
CA CYS A 567 18.70 -10.79 33.95
C CYS A 567 19.35 -11.05 35.32
N GLY A 568 20.33 -10.25 35.72
CA GLY A 568 21.06 -10.40 36.99
C GLY A 568 20.38 -9.79 38.23
N SER A 569 19.33 -8.99 38.06
CA SER A 569 18.70 -8.23 39.17
C SER A 569 17.20 -8.49 39.31
N ALA A 570 16.47 -8.68 38.20
CA ALA A 570 15.03 -8.90 38.20
C ALA A 570 14.62 -9.80 37.01
N PRO A 571 14.77 -11.14 37.12
CA PRO A 571 14.49 -12.06 35.99
C PRO A 571 13.01 -12.02 35.54
N SER A 572 12.08 -11.69 36.43
CA SER A 572 10.66 -11.48 36.08
C SER A 572 10.45 -10.26 35.17
N ALA A 573 11.20 -9.17 35.37
CA ALA A 573 11.15 -7.99 34.51
C ALA A 573 11.76 -8.27 33.14
N ALA A 574 12.87 -9.02 33.08
CA ALA A 574 13.48 -9.48 31.84
C ALA A 574 12.52 -10.34 31.00
N ILE A 575 11.75 -11.25 31.61
CA ILE A 575 10.71 -12.03 30.92
C ILE A 575 9.59 -11.12 30.35
N ALA A 576 9.18 -10.08 31.09
CA ALA A 576 8.20 -9.11 30.60
C ALA A 576 8.72 -8.35 29.35
N LEU A 577 9.97 -7.89 29.38
CA LEU A 577 10.61 -7.26 28.21
C LEU A 577 10.71 -8.22 27.03
N LEU A 578 11.23 -9.44 27.23
CA LEU A 578 11.38 -10.43 26.16
C LEU A 578 10.05 -10.87 25.56
N THR A 579 8.98 -11.00 26.34
CA THR A 579 7.65 -11.32 25.80
C THR A 579 7.04 -10.16 24.99
N THR A 580 7.30 -8.90 25.36
CA THR A 580 6.94 -7.75 24.49
C THR A 580 7.79 -7.70 23.22
N ALA A 581 9.07 -8.07 23.28
CA ALA A 581 9.95 -8.16 22.11
C ALA A 581 9.53 -9.29 21.16
N LEU A 582 9.22 -10.48 21.69
CA LEU A 582 8.78 -11.66 20.92
C LEU A 582 7.46 -11.39 20.19
N SER A 583 6.47 -10.88 20.92
CA SER A 583 5.17 -10.53 20.33
C SER A 583 5.30 -9.44 19.26
N THR A 584 6.18 -8.44 19.46
CA THR A 584 6.48 -7.43 18.43
C THR A 584 7.17 -8.03 17.20
N ALA A 585 8.14 -8.93 17.39
CA ALA A 585 8.88 -9.57 16.30
C ALA A 585 8.00 -10.52 15.48
N GLN A 586 7.21 -11.39 16.15
CA GLN A 586 6.25 -12.28 15.51
C GLN A 586 5.17 -11.49 14.76
N TYR A 587 4.65 -10.39 15.35
CA TYR A 587 3.61 -9.56 14.73
C TYR A 587 4.09 -8.80 13.49
N HIS A 588 5.40 -8.58 13.33
CA HIS A 588 6.02 -8.02 12.13
C HIS A 588 6.75 -9.06 11.25
N HIS A 589 6.54 -10.37 11.50
CA HIS A 589 7.16 -11.49 10.75
C HIS A 589 8.70 -11.48 10.71
N MET A 590 9.36 -10.92 11.73
CA MET A 590 10.82 -10.84 11.82
C MET A 590 11.40 -12.15 12.38
N ASP A 591 11.27 -13.26 11.63
CA ASP A 591 11.53 -14.64 12.07
C ASP A 591 12.86 -14.83 12.82
N HIS A 592 13.96 -14.28 12.30
CA HIS A 592 15.28 -14.42 12.92
C HIS A 592 15.37 -13.70 14.28
N LEU A 593 14.81 -12.49 14.39
CA LEU A 593 14.76 -11.77 15.68
C LEU A 593 13.81 -12.44 16.68
N ALA A 594 12.69 -12.98 16.21
CA ALA A 594 11.78 -13.78 17.06
C ALA A 594 12.48 -15.02 17.61
N ALA A 595 13.23 -15.74 16.78
CA ALA A 595 14.01 -16.90 17.18
C ALA A 595 15.11 -16.55 18.21
N LEU A 596 15.84 -15.44 18.00
CA LEU A 596 16.82 -14.95 18.98
C LEU A 596 16.16 -14.64 20.33
N VAL A 597 15.04 -13.90 20.34
CA VAL A 597 14.27 -13.61 21.56
C VAL A 597 13.82 -14.91 22.26
N GLY A 598 13.40 -15.91 21.48
CA GLY A 598 13.08 -17.26 21.98
C GLY A 598 14.24 -17.92 22.73
N LEU A 599 15.47 -17.83 22.20
CA LEU A 599 16.67 -18.32 22.91
C LEU A 599 16.95 -17.55 24.21
N HIS A 600 16.76 -16.23 24.25
CA HIS A 600 16.92 -15.46 25.48
C HIS A 600 15.90 -15.88 26.56
N ILE A 601 14.66 -16.20 26.17
CA ILE A 601 13.63 -16.75 27.07
C ILE A 601 14.03 -18.15 27.57
N ALA A 602 14.46 -19.04 26.67
CA ALA A 602 14.92 -20.39 27.04
C ALA A 602 16.14 -20.36 27.98
N ASN A 603 17.06 -19.40 27.81
CA ASN A 603 18.21 -19.20 28.70
C ASN A 603 17.80 -18.72 30.11
N LEU A 604 16.68 -18.01 30.27
CA LEU A 604 16.10 -17.70 31.59
C LEU A 604 15.34 -18.90 32.20
N GLN A 605 14.88 -19.84 31.38
CA GLN A 605 14.10 -21.01 31.78
C GLN A 605 14.94 -22.28 32.03
N ILE A 606 16.27 -22.20 32.14
CA ILE A 606 17.17 -23.36 32.34
C ILE A 606 16.78 -24.22 33.57
N GLY A 607 16.16 -23.62 34.61
CA GLY A 607 15.62 -24.34 35.77
C GLY A 607 14.35 -25.18 35.51
N LEU A 608 13.78 -25.12 34.31
CA LEU A 608 12.64 -25.92 33.83
C LEU A 608 13.03 -26.56 32.48
N PRO A 609 13.98 -27.51 32.46
CA PRO A 609 14.72 -27.89 31.25
C PRO A 609 13.85 -28.47 30.13
N SER A 610 12.72 -29.12 30.45
CA SER A 610 11.78 -29.62 29.43
C SER A 610 11.06 -28.50 28.66
N GLN A 611 10.73 -27.39 29.31
CA GLN A 611 10.14 -26.22 28.65
C GLN A 611 11.18 -25.46 27.83
N ALA A 612 12.39 -25.29 28.38
CA ALA A 612 13.51 -24.66 27.67
C ALA A 612 13.91 -25.45 26.42
N LEU A 613 13.96 -26.80 26.48
CA LEU A 613 14.25 -27.65 25.31
C LEU A 613 13.20 -27.50 24.21
N GLY A 614 11.90 -27.53 24.54
CA GLY A 614 10.84 -27.36 23.53
C GLY A 614 10.91 -26.03 22.78
N LEU A 615 11.20 -24.93 23.49
CA LEU A 615 11.41 -23.62 22.86
C LEU A 615 12.68 -23.58 21.98
N ILE A 616 13.75 -24.26 22.38
CA ILE A 616 14.98 -24.33 21.56
C ILE A 616 14.72 -25.15 20.29
N GLU A 617 14.01 -26.28 20.39
CA GLU A 617 13.68 -27.12 19.23
C GLU A 617 12.80 -26.39 18.19
N GLU A 618 11.90 -25.51 18.62
CA GLU A 618 11.12 -24.63 17.73
C GLU A 618 12.01 -23.63 16.95
N PHE A 619 12.92 -22.94 17.63
CA PHE A 619 13.66 -21.81 17.05
C PHE A 619 15.04 -22.14 16.45
N LEU A 620 15.66 -23.26 16.83
CA LEU A 620 17.02 -23.64 16.42
C LEU A 620 17.17 -23.74 14.89
N LEU A 621 16.20 -24.32 14.19
CA LEU A 621 16.27 -24.50 12.74
C LEU A 621 16.29 -23.17 11.98
N VAL A 622 15.60 -22.13 12.49
CA VAL A 622 15.61 -20.78 11.89
C VAL A 622 17.00 -20.15 12.00
N ILE A 623 17.68 -20.34 13.14
CA ILE A 623 19.00 -19.76 13.42
C ILE A 623 20.12 -20.52 12.69
N LEU A 624 20.05 -21.85 12.63
CA LEU A 624 21.02 -22.66 11.86
C LEU A 624 20.92 -22.44 10.34
N SER A 625 19.75 -22.03 9.82
CA SER A 625 19.57 -21.77 8.39
C SER A 625 19.84 -20.32 7.96
N ASN A 626 19.63 -19.33 8.84
CA ASN A 626 19.71 -17.90 8.48
C ASN A 626 20.56 -17.03 9.41
N GLY A 627 20.90 -17.47 10.62
CA GLY A 627 21.66 -16.68 11.58
C GLY A 627 23.17 -16.69 11.32
N GLY A 628 23.88 -15.67 11.80
CA GLY A 628 25.35 -15.59 11.75
C GLY A 628 26.03 -16.67 12.59
N ALA A 629 27.30 -16.96 12.28
CA ALA A 629 28.05 -18.06 12.91
C ALA A 629 28.18 -17.92 14.44
N PHE A 630 28.18 -16.68 14.95
CA PHE A 630 28.18 -16.41 16.39
C PHE A 630 26.89 -16.88 17.07
N ASP A 631 25.72 -16.57 16.49
CA ASP A 631 24.43 -16.92 17.07
C ASP A 631 24.09 -18.40 16.88
N GLN A 632 24.58 -19.04 15.81
CA GLN A 632 24.59 -20.50 15.69
C GLN A 632 25.36 -21.15 16.85
N GLY A 633 26.55 -20.62 17.18
CA GLY A 633 27.32 -21.02 18.36
C GLY A 633 26.58 -20.80 19.67
N ARG A 634 25.92 -19.65 19.87
CA ARG A 634 25.08 -19.38 21.06
C ARG A 634 23.92 -20.36 21.19
N ALA A 635 23.23 -20.66 20.09
CA ALA A 635 22.08 -21.56 20.06
C ALA A 635 22.47 -23.00 20.43
N LEU A 636 23.52 -23.53 19.80
CA LEU A 636 24.04 -24.87 20.08
C LEU A 636 24.63 -24.99 21.49
N LEU A 637 25.26 -23.94 22.02
CA LEU A 637 25.73 -23.90 23.41
C LEU A 637 24.58 -23.93 24.42
N LEU A 638 23.48 -23.23 24.13
CA LEU A 638 22.28 -23.25 24.98
C LEU A 638 21.58 -24.61 24.92
N LEU A 639 21.46 -25.23 23.73
CA LEU A 639 20.97 -26.60 23.58
C LEU A 639 21.78 -27.58 24.44
N GLY A 640 23.12 -27.49 24.40
CA GLY A 640 24.01 -28.29 25.23
C GLY A 640 23.74 -28.13 26.73
N LYS A 641 23.60 -26.89 27.21
CA LYS A 641 23.25 -26.59 28.62
C LYS A 641 21.90 -27.18 29.02
N CYS A 642 20.87 -27.02 28.19
CA CYS A 642 19.53 -27.54 28.48
C CYS A 642 19.49 -29.08 28.46
N LYS A 643 20.23 -29.73 27.54
CA LYS A 643 20.45 -31.18 27.57
C LYS A 643 21.13 -31.62 28.88
N ILE A 644 22.18 -30.94 29.34
CA ILE A 644 22.86 -31.26 30.61
C ILE A 644 21.89 -31.10 31.80
N ALA A 645 21.15 -30.00 31.88
CA ALA A 645 20.20 -29.75 32.96
C ALA A 645 19.07 -30.82 33.04
N ALA A 646 18.67 -31.38 31.90
CA ALA A 646 17.70 -32.49 31.84
C ALA A 646 18.25 -33.84 32.36
N LEU A 647 19.57 -34.02 32.51
CA LEU A 647 20.21 -35.26 32.97
C LEU A 647 20.38 -35.36 34.50
N SER A 648 19.82 -34.42 35.26
CA SER A 648 19.94 -34.34 36.73
C SER A 648 19.18 -35.44 37.50
N GLY A 649 18.58 -36.41 36.82
CA GLY A 649 17.81 -37.51 37.44
C GLY A 649 17.71 -38.79 36.59
N SER A 650 18.69 -39.06 35.73
CA SER A 650 18.74 -40.26 34.87
C SER A 650 19.87 -41.22 35.26
N ASP A 651 19.67 -42.53 35.01
CA ASP A 651 20.66 -43.59 35.31
C ASP A 651 22.06 -43.29 34.78
N GLU A 652 23.09 -43.71 35.52
CA GLU A 652 24.49 -43.34 35.25
C GLU A 652 24.97 -43.72 33.83
N ASN A 653 24.53 -44.87 33.31
CA ASN A 653 24.88 -45.32 31.95
C ASN A 653 24.16 -44.52 30.86
N THR A 654 22.88 -44.17 31.05
CA THR A 654 22.13 -43.35 30.07
C THR A 654 22.50 -41.87 30.16
N ARG A 655 22.99 -41.41 31.32
CA ARG A 655 23.67 -40.13 31.48
C ARG A 655 24.97 -40.10 30.68
N LYS A 656 25.88 -41.08 30.85
CA LYS A 656 27.16 -41.11 30.15
C LYS A 656 27.04 -41.13 28.62
N THR A 657 26.08 -41.85 28.04
CA THR A 657 25.84 -41.81 26.59
C THR A 657 25.32 -40.46 26.12
N LYS A 658 24.33 -39.88 26.80
CA LYS A 658 23.78 -38.56 26.43
C LYS A 658 24.75 -37.40 26.66
N LEU A 659 25.68 -37.51 27.61
CA LEU A 659 26.78 -36.55 27.77
C LEU A 659 27.77 -36.60 26.58
N ALA A 660 27.97 -37.77 25.95
CA ALA A 660 28.78 -37.87 24.74
C ALA A 660 28.13 -37.14 23.55
N GLU A 661 26.81 -37.26 23.34
CA GLU A 661 26.07 -36.47 22.34
C GLU A 661 26.25 -34.96 22.54
N VAL A 662 26.28 -34.49 23.80
CA VAL A 662 26.47 -33.07 24.12
C VAL A 662 27.90 -32.61 23.79
N ILE A 663 28.90 -33.47 23.92
CA ILE A 663 30.28 -33.15 23.54
C ILE A 663 30.40 -32.94 22.03
N GLU A 664 29.76 -33.76 21.19
CA GLU A 664 29.71 -33.55 19.73
C GLU A 664 29.01 -32.23 19.35
N ILE A 665 28.02 -31.79 20.13
CA ILE A 665 27.38 -30.48 19.96
C ILE A 665 28.38 -29.38 20.36
N LEU A 666 29.13 -29.54 21.44
CA LEU A 666 30.13 -28.56 21.88
C LEU A 666 31.33 -28.45 20.91
N ASP A 667 31.74 -29.51 20.23
CA ASP A 667 32.74 -29.42 19.16
C ASP A 667 32.24 -28.57 17.97
N LYS A 668 30.94 -28.65 17.64
CA LYS A 668 30.31 -27.79 16.63
C LYS A 668 30.19 -26.33 17.13
N VAL A 669 29.95 -26.11 18.43
CA VAL A 669 30.00 -24.78 19.04
C VAL A 669 31.42 -24.19 18.97
N LYS A 670 32.44 -25.01 19.25
CA LYS A 670 33.86 -24.61 19.21
C LYS A 670 34.24 -24.10 17.81
N THR A 671 33.96 -24.86 16.76
CA THR A 671 34.29 -24.44 15.39
C THR A 671 33.52 -23.19 14.95
N CYS A 672 32.26 -23.01 15.37
CA CYS A 672 31.51 -21.76 15.15
C CYS A 672 32.19 -20.54 15.80
N PHE A 673 32.63 -20.63 17.06
CA PHE A 673 33.31 -19.51 17.74
C PHE A 673 34.75 -19.29 17.28
N GLU A 674 35.46 -20.35 16.88
CA GLU A 674 36.79 -20.24 16.26
C GLU A 674 36.73 -19.49 14.93
N LYS A 675 35.77 -19.81 14.06
CA LYS A 675 35.56 -19.10 12.78
C LYS A 675 35.30 -17.60 12.94
N VAL A 676 34.63 -17.23 14.04
CA VAL A 676 34.27 -15.83 14.36
C VAL A 676 35.42 -15.08 15.09
N GLU A 677 36.54 -15.76 15.37
CA GLU A 677 37.65 -15.27 16.21
C GLU A 677 37.24 -14.95 17.67
N ALA A 678 36.13 -15.50 18.15
CA ALA A 678 35.52 -15.19 19.45
C ALA A 678 36.19 -15.95 20.62
N ARG A 679 37.48 -15.70 20.85
CA ARG A 679 38.37 -16.50 21.72
C ARG A 679 37.88 -16.67 23.17
N SER A 680 37.16 -15.70 23.73
CA SER A 680 36.55 -15.80 25.06
C SER A 680 35.49 -16.91 25.14
N ARG A 681 34.68 -17.09 24.09
CA ARG A 681 33.67 -18.15 24.02
C ARG A 681 34.27 -19.52 23.71
N VAL A 682 35.39 -19.59 22.99
CA VAL A 682 36.14 -20.83 22.81
C VAL A 682 36.63 -21.37 24.17
N LYS A 683 37.07 -20.49 25.08
CA LYS A 683 37.42 -20.88 26.46
C LYS A 683 36.22 -21.40 27.27
N ASP A 684 35.07 -20.71 27.21
CA ASP A 684 33.83 -21.15 27.87
C ASP A 684 33.49 -22.60 27.47
N VAL A 685 33.64 -22.92 26.18
CA VAL A 685 33.37 -24.26 25.62
C VAL A 685 34.41 -25.28 26.05
N LEU A 686 35.70 -24.97 25.94
CA LEU A 686 36.78 -25.87 26.38
C LEU A 686 36.70 -26.21 27.87
N TYR A 687 36.29 -25.24 28.70
CA TYR A 687 36.05 -25.45 30.13
C TYR A 687 34.88 -26.42 30.38
N LEU A 688 33.75 -26.23 29.68
CA LEU A 688 32.61 -27.12 29.76
C LEU A 688 32.94 -28.54 29.23
N GLN A 689 33.67 -28.66 28.12
CA GLN A 689 34.16 -29.95 27.62
C GLN A 689 35.08 -30.65 28.64
N ALA A 690 35.98 -29.92 29.30
CA ALA A 690 36.84 -30.49 30.34
C ALA A 690 36.03 -30.99 31.56
N LEU A 691 34.96 -30.30 31.96
CA LEU A 691 34.05 -30.80 33.00
C LEU A 691 33.30 -32.07 32.57
N LEU A 692 32.77 -32.10 31.35
CA LEU A 692 32.00 -33.24 30.82
C LEU A 692 32.88 -34.49 30.61
N TYR A 693 34.10 -34.33 30.08
CA TYR A 693 35.07 -35.43 30.02
C TYR A 693 35.50 -35.93 31.41
N ASN A 694 35.41 -35.08 32.45
CA ASN A 694 35.66 -35.50 33.83
C ASN A 694 34.50 -36.34 34.39
N GLU A 695 33.23 -36.00 34.12
CA GLU A 695 32.08 -36.84 34.48
C GLU A 695 32.06 -38.19 33.75
N ILE A 696 32.46 -38.22 32.47
CA ILE A 696 32.56 -39.45 31.68
C ILE A 696 33.79 -40.30 32.09
N GLY A 697 34.79 -39.71 32.74
CA GLY A 697 36.03 -40.37 33.15
C GLY A 697 37.13 -40.42 32.08
N ASN A 698 36.99 -39.73 30.95
CA ASN A 698 37.99 -39.68 29.89
C ASN A 698 39.12 -38.69 30.24
N VAL A 699 40.06 -39.14 31.07
CA VAL A 699 41.20 -38.34 31.55
C VAL A 699 42.10 -37.83 30.41
N VAL A 700 42.20 -38.56 29.29
CA VAL A 700 43.04 -38.16 28.14
C VAL A 700 42.44 -36.95 27.43
N ALA A 701 41.15 -37.02 27.07
CA ALA A 701 40.45 -35.90 26.45
C ALA A 701 40.37 -34.68 27.39
N ARG A 702 40.10 -34.91 28.69
CA ARG A 702 40.13 -33.87 29.72
C ARG A 702 41.47 -33.11 29.76
N LYS A 703 42.60 -33.83 29.71
CA LYS A 703 43.95 -33.24 29.69
C LYS A 703 44.18 -32.42 28.42
N LYS A 704 43.70 -32.86 27.26
CA LYS A 704 43.78 -32.11 26.00
C LYS A 704 43.00 -30.79 26.07
N CYS A 705 41.72 -30.81 26.47
CA CYS A 705 40.91 -29.59 26.60
C CYS A 705 41.50 -28.61 27.62
N ALA A 706 42.06 -29.11 28.75
CA ALA A 706 42.70 -28.27 29.76
C ALA A 706 44.02 -27.63 29.25
N LEU A 707 44.78 -28.33 28.39
CA LEU A 707 45.98 -27.77 27.76
C LEU A 707 45.63 -26.68 26.74
N GLU A 708 44.64 -26.93 25.86
CA GLU A 708 44.16 -25.96 24.88
C GLU A 708 43.56 -24.71 25.56
N PHE A 709 42.76 -24.89 26.63
CA PHE A 709 42.25 -23.79 27.46
C PHE A 709 43.40 -22.95 28.02
N ARG A 710 44.41 -23.60 28.61
CA ARG A 710 45.57 -22.92 29.21
C ARG A 710 46.36 -22.12 28.16
N GLN A 711 46.63 -22.70 26.99
CA GLN A 711 47.33 -22.02 25.90
C GLN A 711 46.57 -20.76 25.44
N LEU A 712 45.25 -20.84 25.31
CA LEU A 712 44.41 -19.69 24.96
C LEU A 712 44.29 -18.65 26.09
N ASP A 713 44.46 -19.05 27.36
CA ASP A 713 44.43 -18.13 28.50
C ASP A 713 45.76 -17.40 28.69
N GLU A 714 46.89 -18.09 28.53
CA GLU A 714 48.23 -17.50 28.50
C GLU A 714 48.42 -16.53 27.32
N GLN A 715 47.82 -16.80 26.16
CA GLN A 715 47.87 -15.91 25.00
C GLN A 715 46.94 -14.68 25.12
N HIS A 716 45.78 -14.82 25.77
CA HIS A 716 44.72 -13.80 25.80
C HIS A 716 44.05 -13.74 27.18
N PRO A 717 44.63 -13.09 28.19
CA PRO A 717 44.08 -13.06 29.54
C PRO A 717 42.68 -12.41 29.58
N THR A 718 41.68 -13.15 30.08
CA THR A 718 40.28 -12.69 30.16
C THR A 718 39.69 -12.97 31.53
N LYS A 719 38.94 -12.02 32.10
CA LYS A 719 38.14 -12.27 33.32
C LYS A 719 37.09 -13.34 33.04
N ILE A 720 37.15 -14.46 33.76
CA ILE A 720 36.16 -15.55 33.66
C ILE A 720 34.80 -15.04 34.19
N ALA A 721 33.73 -15.24 33.42
CA ALA A 721 32.39 -14.82 33.78
C ALA A 721 31.73 -15.80 34.77
N THR A 722 31.90 -15.54 36.07
CA THR A 722 31.31 -16.35 37.17
C THR A 722 29.77 -16.40 37.17
N THR A 723 29.11 -15.51 36.43
CA THR A 723 27.66 -15.48 36.22
C THR A 723 27.09 -16.69 35.46
N LEU A 724 27.93 -17.57 34.92
CA LEU A 724 27.49 -18.81 34.26
C LEU A 724 26.96 -19.89 35.23
N PHE A 725 27.18 -19.76 36.55
CA PHE A 725 26.95 -20.85 37.51
C PHE A 725 25.88 -20.60 38.58
N THR A 726 25.32 -19.39 38.68
CA THR A 726 24.40 -18.97 39.77
C THR A 726 22.94 -19.47 39.64
N HIS A 727 22.69 -20.52 38.85
CA HIS A 727 21.33 -21.01 38.54
C HIS A 727 21.12 -22.52 38.79
N LEU A 728 22.01 -23.16 39.58
CA LEU A 728 22.05 -24.63 39.76
C LEU A 728 21.60 -25.15 41.13
N GLU A 729 21.12 -24.32 42.06
CA GLU A 729 20.54 -24.79 43.33
C GLU A 729 19.00 -24.94 43.27
N PRO A 730 18.44 -26.16 43.43
CA PRO A 730 16.98 -26.38 43.37
C PRO A 730 16.25 -26.22 44.71
N SER A 731 16.99 -26.19 45.82
CA SER A 731 16.50 -26.50 47.18
C SER A 731 15.50 -25.50 47.77
N THR A 732 15.60 -24.22 47.42
CA THR A 732 14.81 -23.14 48.05
C THR A 732 13.47 -22.83 47.37
N ARG A 733 13.14 -23.45 46.23
CA ARG A 733 11.95 -23.07 45.43
C ARG A 733 10.66 -23.83 45.78
N MET A 734 10.73 -25.08 46.21
CA MET A 734 9.54 -25.95 46.36
C MET A 734 8.63 -25.59 47.55
N ALA A 735 9.16 -24.97 48.62
CA ALA A 735 8.41 -24.77 49.86
C ALA A 735 7.41 -23.58 49.83
N ILE A 736 7.52 -22.67 48.86
CA ILE A 736 6.76 -21.41 48.85
C ILE A 736 5.48 -21.51 47.98
N TYR A 737 5.49 -22.31 46.91
CA TYR A 737 4.37 -22.40 45.97
C TYR A 737 3.10 -23.06 46.50
N PHE A 738 3.18 -23.86 47.58
CA PHE A 738 2.03 -24.64 48.06
C PHE A 738 1.12 -23.88 49.05
N SER A 739 1.62 -22.82 49.69
CA SER A 739 0.80 -21.90 50.49
C SER A 739 0.22 -20.77 49.64
N SER A 740 0.93 -20.29 48.62
CA SER A 740 0.47 -19.15 47.82
C SER A 740 -0.78 -19.48 47.00
N LEU A 741 -0.92 -20.70 46.47
CA LEU A 741 -1.94 -21.05 45.46
C LEU A 741 -3.40 -20.72 45.87
N LEU A 742 -3.71 -20.73 47.17
CA LEU A 742 -5.07 -20.43 47.67
C LEU A 742 -5.30 -18.92 47.88
N GLU A 743 -4.25 -18.16 48.22
CA GLU A 743 -4.27 -16.70 48.21
C GLU A 743 -4.22 -16.17 46.77
N ASP A 744 -3.37 -16.75 45.92
CA ASP A 744 -3.23 -16.47 44.50
C ASP A 744 -4.55 -16.68 43.75
N THR A 745 -5.33 -17.73 44.05
CA THR A 745 -6.63 -17.93 43.39
C THR A 745 -7.68 -16.88 43.81
N VAL A 746 -7.66 -16.42 45.07
CA VAL A 746 -8.49 -15.29 45.53
C VAL A 746 -7.98 -13.96 44.96
N LEU A 747 -6.66 -13.78 44.82
CA LEU A 747 -6.03 -12.61 44.22
C LEU A 747 -6.27 -12.56 42.69
N ILE A 748 -6.23 -13.69 41.99
CA ILE A 748 -6.58 -13.84 40.58
C ILE A 748 -8.08 -13.58 40.39
N PHE A 749 -8.95 -14.11 41.25
CA PHE A 749 -10.39 -13.84 41.14
C PHE A 749 -10.71 -12.37 41.43
N SER A 750 -10.18 -11.78 42.50
CA SER A 750 -10.41 -10.37 42.83
C SER A 750 -9.76 -9.41 41.82
N SER A 751 -8.56 -9.71 41.32
CA SER A 751 -7.94 -8.94 40.23
C SER A 751 -8.64 -9.13 38.89
N ALA A 752 -9.23 -10.29 38.59
CA ALA A 752 -10.11 -10.48 37.44
C ALA A 752 -11.42 -9.69 37.59
N CYS A 753 -12.01 -9.64 38.79
CA CYS A 753 -13.18 -8.79 39.07
C CYS A 753 -12.84 -7.29 38.98
N LEU A 754 -11.70 -6.86 39.49
CA LEU A 754 -11.19 -5.49 39.36
C LEU A 754 -10.85 -5.15 37.91
N PHE A 755 -10.25 -6.08 37.17
CA PHE A 755 -9.96 -5.93 35.74
C PHE A 755 -11.25 -5.85 34.93
N LEU A 756 -12.26 -6.68 35.20
CA LEU A 756 -13.57 -6.61 34.55
C LEU A 756 -14.27 -5.28 34.89
N TYR A 757 -14.27 -4.87 36.16
CA TYR A 757 -14.83 -3.59 36.58
C TYR A 757 -14.15 -2.42 35.86
N TRP A 758 -12.82 -2.38 35.84
CA TRP A 758 -12.03 -1.38 35.12
C TRP A 758 -12.25 -1.47 33.61
N TYR A 759 -12.30 -2.66 33.02
CA TYR A 759 -12.53 -2.90 31.60
C TYR A 759 -13.87 -2.32 31.15
N PHE A 760 -14.95 -2.51 31.91
CA PHE A 760 -16.25 -1.92 31.57
C PHE A 760 -16.32 -0.42 31.87
N THR A 761 -15.71 0.06 32.97
CA THR A 761 -15.84 1.46 33.42
C THR A 761 -14.83 2.45 32.82
N ALA A 762 -13.67 1.99 32.31
CA ALA A 762 -12.60 2.88 31.84
C ALA A 762 -13.04 3.83 30.71
N THR A 763 -13.97 3.40 29.85
CA THR A 763 -14.53 4.24 28.78
C THR A 763 -15.65 5.18 29.24
N TYR A 764 -16.21 5.00 30.44
CA TYR A 764 -17.29 5.84 30.97
C TYR A 764 -16.84 7.28 31.31
N THR A 765 -15.54 7.54 31.29
CA THR A 765 -14.97 8.91 31.36
C THR A 765 -14.82 9.60 29.99
N PHE A 766 -15.05 8.90 28.87
CA PHE A 766 -14.78 9.39 27.52
C PHE A 766 -15.51 10.69 27.17
N TRP A 767 -16.84 10.74 27.31
CA TRP A 767 -17.61 11.95 26.98
C TRP A 767 -17.30 13.12 27.91
N LYS A 768 -17.06 12.84 29.20
CA LYS A 768 -16.59 13.83 30.19
C LYS A 768 -15.25 14.47 29.78
N LYS A 769 -14.34 13.70 29.16
CA LYS A 769 -13.05 14.20 28.64
C LYS A 769 -13.19 14.97 27.32
N LYS A 770 -14.14 14.59 26.45
CA LYS A 770 -14.44 15.28 25.18
C LYS A 770 -15.35 16.51 25.33
N GLY A 771 -15.83 16.84 26.54
CA GLY A 771 -16.70 17.99 26.80
C GLY A 771 -18.15 17.86 26.27
N VAL A 772 -18.56 16.67 25.83
CA VAL A 772 -19.89 16.43 25.25
C VAL A 772 -20.88 16.08 26.36
N PRO A 773 -22.09 16.68 26.43
CA PRO A 773 -23.13 16.28 27.38
C PRO A 773 -23.49 14.81 27.20
N PHE A 774 -23.58 14.02 28.27
CA PHE A 774 -23.81 12.58 28.19
C PHE A 774 -24.70 12.05 29.31
N LEU A 775 -25.33 10.90 29.08
CA LEU A 775 -26.17 10.21 30.08
C LEU A 775 -25.31 9.22 30.85
N GLU A 776 -25.33 9.30 32.19
CA GLU A 776 -24.47 8.47 33.03
C GLU A 776 -24.71 6.96 32.78
N PRO A 777 -23.66 6.19 32.46
CA PRO A 777 -23.78 4.77 32.17
C PRO A 777 -23.96 3.94 33.44
N THR A 778 -24.94 3.05 33.45
CA THR A 778 -25.06 2.04 34.51
C THR A 778 -23.99 0.95 34.35
N PHE A 779 -23.45 0.47 35.46
CA PHE A 779 -22.41 -0.56 35.47
C PHE A 779 -22.80 -1.79 34.61
N PHE A 780 -21.81 -2.31 33.85
CA PHE A 780 -21.91 -3.39 32.86
C PHE A 780 -22.83 -3.11 31.65
N TRP A 781 -24.00 -2.50 31.84
CA TRP A 781 -25.02 -2.34 30.79
C TRP A 781 -24.88 -1.06 29.95
N GLY A 782 -24.08 -0.08 30.39
CA GLY A 782 -24.09 1.26 29.81
C GLY A 782 -25.47 1.92 30.03
N ASN A 783 -26.02 2.56 29.01
CA ASN A 783 -27.41 3.05 29.06
C ASN A 783 -28.44 2.00 28.61
N SER A 784 -28.01 0.90 27.97
CA SER A 784 -28.90 -0.08 27.29
C SER A 784 -29.61 -1.10 28.21
N LYS A 785 -29.54 -0.92 29.53
CA LYS A 785 -30.05 -1.85 30.56
C LYS A 785 -31.50 -2.32 30.31
N ASN A 786 -32.40 -1.38 29.97
CA ASN A 786 -33.82 -1.70 29.82
C ASN A 786 -34.14 -2.47 28.53
N ILE A 787 -33.38 -2.27 27.44
CA ILE A 787 -33.49 -3.10 26.22
C ILE A 787 -33.03 -4.52 26.52
N ILE A 788 -31.86 -4.68 27.15
CA ILE A 788 -31.26 -6.01 27.33
C ILE A 788 -32.08 -6.86 28.32
N LEU A 789 -32.71 -6.21 29.32
CA LEU A 789 -33.69 -6.84 30.21
C LEU A 789 -35.12 -6.94 29.61
N ARG A 790 -35.33 -6.58 28.32
CA ARG A 790 -36.63 -6.57 27.61
C ARG A 790 -37.76 -5.88 28.39
N LYS A 791 -37.46 -4.75 29.05
CA LYS A 791 -38.42 -3.93 29.81
C LYS A 791 -39.04 -2.78 29.01
N THR A 792 -38.43 -2.39 27.90
CA THR A 792 -38.85 -1.30 27.01
C THR A 792 -38.51 -1.68 25.58
N SER A 793 -39.32 -1.30 24.59
CA SER A 793 -38.96 -1.53 23.19
C SER A 793 -37.75 -0.70 22.77
N LEU A 794 -37.13 -1.07 21.63
CA LEU A 794 -36.07 -0.28 21.02
C LEU A 794 -36.57 1.12 20.61
N TYR A 795 -37.83 1.22 20.20
CA TYR A 795 -38.51 2.47 19.86
C TYR A 795 -38.57 3.42 21.07
N ASP A 796 -39.15 2.94 22.18
CA ASP A 796 -39.31 3.74 23.41
C ASP A 796 -37.95 4.14 24.00
N HIS A 797 -36.95 3.26 23.91
CA HIS A 797 -35.62 3.55 24.43
C HIS A 797 -34.87 4.60 23.61
N ILE A 798 -35.01 4.60 22.27
CA ILE A 798 -34.42 5.65 21.42
C ILE A 798 -35.12 6.99 21.67
N LEU A 799 -36.44 7.00 21.83
CA LEU A 799 -37.21 8.19 22.19
C LEU A 799 -36.82 8.73 23.58
N PHE A 800 -36.69 7.84 24.58
CA PHE A 800 -36.19 8.18 25.91
C PHE A 800 -34.80 8.84 25.85
N LEU A 801 -33.84 8.22 25.15
CA LEU A 801 -32.47 8.75 25.00
C LEU A 801 -32.44 10.11 24.30
N TYR A 802 -33.32 10.34 23.32
CA TYR A 802 -33.48 11.63 22.66
C TYR A 802 -33.98 12.71 23.63
N ASN A 803 -35.02 12.37 24.41
CA ASN A 803 -35.68 13.28 25.34
C ASN A 803 -34.83 13.62 26.60
N GLN A 804 -33.75 12.90 26.88
CA GLN A 804 -32.80 13.27 27.95
C GLN A 804 -31.95 14.51 27.62
N PHE A 805 -31.90 14.97 26.37
CA PHE A 805 -31.00 16.06 25.94
C PHE A 805 -31.72 17.23 25.23
N PRO A 806 -32.75 17.84 25.86
CA PRO A 806 -33.44 18.99 25.27
C PRO A 806 -32.46 20.13 24.97
N ASN A 807 -32.68 20.81 23.85
CA ASN A 807 -31.90 21.94 23.36
C ASN A 807 -30.39 21.66 23.18
N LYS A 808 -29.96 20.38 23.10
CA LYS A 808 -28.59 19.99 22.72
C LYS A 808 -28.56 19.43 21.30
N LYS A 809 -27.62 19.93 20.48
CA LYS A 809 -27.36 19.49 19.09
C LYS A 809 -26.88 18.04 18.99
N MET A 810 -26.12 17.59 19.99
CA MET A 810 -25.55 16.24 20.08
C MET A 810 -25.31 15.85 21.54
N ALA A 811 -25.23 14.56 21.82
CA ALA A 811 -24.97 14.01 23.14
C ALA A 811 -24.21 12.69 23.10
N GLY A 812 -23.58 12.32 24.21
CA GLY A 812 -22.89 11.04 24.40
C GLY A 812 -23.77 9.99 25.09
N ILE A 813 -23.75 8.78 24.57
CA ILE A 813 -24.31 7.59 25.23
C ILE A 813 -23.31 6.43 25.20
N TYR A 814 -23.64 5.32 25.88
CA TYR A 814 -22.81 4.13 26.02
C TYR A 814 -23.60 2.84 25.75
N GLN A 815 -23.18 2.09 24.72
CA GLN A 815 -23.64 0.72 24.43
C GLN A 815 -22.70 -0.30 25.08
N ILE A 816 -23.08 -0.79 26.28
CA ILE A 816 -22.25 -1.62 27.18
C ILE A 816 -20.96 -0.89 27.59
N ARG A 817 -19.92 -0.94 26.74
CA ARG A 817 -18.64 -0.22 26.91
C ARG A 817 -18.43 0.87 25.85
N ASN A 818 -19.05 0.73 24.67
CA ASN A 818 -18.75 1.54 23.50
C ASN A 818 -19.38 2.94 23.62
N PRO A 819 -18.61 4.04 23.55
CA PRO A 819 -19.19 5.37 23.38
C PRO A 819 -19.89 5.46 22.01
N VAL A 820 -21.08 6.06 21.98
CA VAL A 820 -21.87 6.32 20.78
C VAL A 820 -22.32 7.77 20.79
N LEU A 821 -22.09 8.49 19.68
CA LEU A 821 -22.51 9.88 19.50
C LEU A 821 -23.98 9.90 19.04
N LEU A 822 -24.87 10.43 19.87
CA LEU A 822 -26.27 10.69 19.55
C LEU A 822 -26.37 12.06 18.88
N LEU A 823 -26.84 12.12 17.64
CA LEU A 823 -27.09 13.39 16.94
C LEU A 823 -28.56 13.79 17.02
N ARG A 824 -28.86 15.03 17.44
CA ARG A 824 -30.21 15.61 17.38
C ARG A 824 -30.34 16.69 16.30
N ASP A 825 -29.24 17.36 15.97
CA ASP A 825 -29.18 18.43 14.98
C ASP A 825 -29.26 17.89 13.54
N PRO A 826 -30.25 18.33 12.73
CA PRO A 826 -30.38 17.91 11.34
C PRO A 826 -29.17 18.23 10.45
N ASP A 827 -28.43 19.32 10.72
CA ASP A 827 -27.23 19.66 9.93
C ASP A 827 -26.04 18.73 10.21
N LEU A 828 -25.89 18.28 11.46
CA LEU A 828 -24.89 17.26 11.81
C LEU A 828 -25.26 15.89 11.22
N ILE A 829 -26.55 15.55 11.22
CA ILE A 829 -27.06 14.32 10.60
C ILE A 829 -26.83 14.36 9.08
N ARG A 830 -27.06 15.50 8.44
CA ARG A 830 -26.74 15.76 7.02
C ARG A 830 -25.26 15.59 6.73
N GLN A 831 -24.39 16.12 7.58
CA GLN A 831 -22.94 16.01 7.42
C GLN A 831 -22.50 14.54 7.44
N VAL A 832 -22.94 13.77 8.43
CA VAL A 832 -22.63 12.33 8.56
C VAL A 832 -23.20 11.48 7.43
N LEU A 833 -24.43 11.73 6.98
CA LEU A 833 -25.09 10.90 5.95
C LEU A 833 -24.67 11.21 4.51
N ILE A 834 -24.22 12.42 4.21
CA ILE A 834 -23.88 12.84 2.83
C ILE A 834 -22.45 13.38 2.71
N LYS A 835 -22.08 14.44 3.44
CA LYS A 835 -20.82 15.16 3.21
C LYS A 835 -19.60 14.29 3.52
N ASP A 836 -19.59 13.75 4.73
CA ASP A 836 -18.48 13.00 5.29
C ASP A 836 -18.75 11.50 5.15
N PHE A 837 -19.60 11.11 4.19
CA PHE A 837 -20.06 9.73 4.03
C PHE A 837 -18.89 8.74 3.88
N ASP A 838 -17.79 9.13 3.24
CA ASP A 838 -16.59 8.29 3.12
C ASP A 838 -15.95 7.94 4.48
N SER A 839 -16.19 8.72 5.54
CA SER A 839 -15.82 8.40 6.93
C SER A 839 -16.88 7.56 7.68
N PHE A 840 -18.15 7.61 7.26
CA PHE A 840 -19.30 6.98 7.93
C PHE A 840 -19.97 5.88 7.09
N GLN A 841 -19.22 5.23 6.20
CA GLN A 841 -19.76 4.27 5.21
C GLN A 841 -20.43 3.03 5.82
N ASP A 842 -20.16 2.67 7.07
CA ASP A 842 -20.45 1.35 7.64
C ASP A 842 -21.46 1.34 8.79
N ARG A 843 -22.39 0.37 8.75
CA ARG A 843 -23.45 0.20 9.76
C ARG A 843 -23.03 -0.59 11.00
N ASN A 844 -21.76 -0.97 11.13
CA ASN A 844 -21.19 -1.71 12.28
C ASN A 844 -21.85 -3.06 12.64
N PHE A 845 -22.71 -3.63 11.80
CA PHE A 845 -23.24 -4.99 11.98
C PHE A 845 -22.12 -6.05 11.86
N PRO A 846 -22.18 -7.16 12.62
CA PRO A 846 -21.26 -8.28 12.44
C PRO A 846 -21.45 -8.92 11.05
N VAL A 847 -20.35 -9.33 10.43
CA VAL A 847 -20.31 -10.05 9.15
C VAL A 847 -19.23 -11.12 9.27
N ASN A 848 -19.56 -12.38 9.03
CA ASN A 848 -18.61 -13.49 9.01
C ASN A 848 -19.01 -14.51 7.94
N GLU A 849 -18.29 -14.49 6.82
CA GLU A 849 -18.57 -15.31 5.63
C GLU A 849 -18.42 -16.83 5.89
N LYS A 850 -17.66 -17.23 6.92
CA LYS A 850 -17.37 -18.63 7.26
C LYS A 850 -18.38 -19.22 8.24
N THR A 851 -18.77 -18.47 9.28
CA THR A 851 -19.63 -18.97 10.38
C THR A 851 -21.10 -18.62 10.19
N ASP A 852 -21.40 -17.52 9.49
CA ASP A 852 -22.74 -17.01 9.22
C ASP A 852 -22.84 -16.45 7.78
N PRO A 853 -22.89 -17.31 6.75
CA PRO A 853 -22.84 -16.88 5.35
C PRO A 853 -23.93 -15.87 4.96
N LEU A 854 -25.10 -15.92 5.60
CA LEU A 854 -26.20 -14.98 5.33
C LEU A 854 -25.89 -13.54 5.80
N SER A 855 -24.94 -13.37 6.73
CA SER A 855 -24.49 -12.03 7.17
C SER A 855 -23.77 -11.23 6.07
N CYS A 856 -23.28 -11.88 5.01
CA CYS A 856 -22.63 -11.24 3.85
C CYS A 856 -23.61 -10.55 2.88
N HIS A 857 -24.64 -9.91 3.43
CA HIS A 857 -25.71 -9.28 2.67
C HIS A 857 -25.57 -7.74 2.59
N LEU A 858 -26.11 -7.13 1.53
CA LEU A 858 -25.98 -5.70 1.20
C LEU A 858 -26.20 -4.72 2.37
N PHE A 859 -27.07 -5.04 3.34
CA PHE A 859 -27.34 -4.18 4.49
C PHE A 859 -26.16 -4.07 5.48
N ALA A 860 -25.42 -5.17 5.69
CA ALA A 860 -24.36 -5.29 6.69
C ALA A 860 -22.94 -5.26 6.12
N LEU A 861 -22.78 -5.60 4.83
CA LEU A 861 -21.50 -5.49 4.12
C LEU A 861 -20.88 -4.09 4.28
N ARG A 862 -19.55 -4.04 4.21
CA ARG A 862 -18.71 -2.90 4.57
C ARG A 862 -17.87 -2.39 3.40
N GLY A 863 -17.52 -1.11 3.44
CA GLY A 863 -16.60 -0.43 2.50
C GLY A 863 -16.79 -0.79 1.02
N GLU A 864 -15.68 -1.10 0.34
CA GLU A 864 -15.59 -1.54 -1.06
C GLU A 864 -16.59 -2.65 -1.44
N LYS A 865 -16.65 -3.75 -0.66
CA LYS A 865 -17.56 -4.89 -0.93
C LYS A 865 -19.02 -4.43 -0.96
N TRP A 866 -19.41 -3.50 -0.08
CA TRP A 866 -20.74 -2.88 -0.15
C TRP A 866 -20.89 -1.95 -1.36
N ARG A 867 -19.92 -1.07 -1.62
CA ARG A 867 -19.98 -0.07 -2.72
C ARG A 867 -20.15 -0.76 -4.07
N LYS A 868 -19.29 -1.73 -4.39
CA LYS A 868 -19.32 -2.53 -5.63
C LYS A 868 -20.63 -3.32 -5.78
N LEU A 869 -21.15 -3.92 -4.69
CA LEU A 869 -22.43 -4.64 -4.74
C LEU A 869 -23.65 -3.68 -4.87
N ARG A 870 -23.64 -2.53 -4.19
CA ARG A 870 -24.72 -1.53 -4.26
C ARG A 870 -24.89 -0.99 -5.69
N VAL A 871 -23.79 -0.73 -6.40
CA VAL A 871 -23.83 -0.34 -7.82
C VAL A 871 -24.49 -1.44 -8.66
N LYS A 872 -24.05 -2.71 -8.52
CA LYS A 872 -24.59 -3.83 -9.29
C LYS A 872 -26.08 -4.14 -9.03
N LEU A 873 -26.58 -3.90 -7.82
CA LEU A 873 -27.98 -4.19 -7.45
C LEU A 873 -28.95 -3.00 -7.61
N THR A 874 -28.48 -1.76 -7.72
CA THR A 874 -29.36 -0.57 -7.87
C THR A 874 -30.23 -0.59 -9.15
N PRO A 875 -29.76 -1.06 -10.33
CA PRO A 875 -30.60 -1.17 -11.54
C PRO A 875 -31.89 -1.99 -11.39
N THR A 876 -31.93 -2.93 -10.44
CA THR A 876 -33.13 -3.74 -10.10
C THR A 876 -34.34 -2.87 -9.77
N PHE A 877 -34.12 -1.78 -9.03
CA PHE A 877 -35.18 -0.91 -8.50
C PHE A 877 -35.44 0.33 -9.37
N THR A 878 -35.07 0.25 -10.65
CA THR A 878 -35.47 1.24 -11.66
C THR A 878 -36.98 1.17 -11.91
N SER A 879 -37.61 2.31 -12.23
CA SER A 879 -39.07 2.38 -12.39
C SER A 879 -39.61 1.43 -13.46
N GLY A 880 -38.86 1.16 -14.53
CA GLY A 880 -39.24 0.19 -15.56
C GLY A 880 -39.24 -1.27 -15.06
N LYS A 881 -38.24 -1.66 -14.26
CA LYS A 881 -38.20 -3.00 -13.64
C LYS A 881 -39.29 -3.16 -12.57
N ILE A 882 -39.52 -2.13 -11.76
CA ILE A 882 -40.59 -2.10 -10.77
C ILE A 882 -41.97 -2.18 -11.45
N LYS A 883 -42.20 -1.51 -12.59
CA LYS A 883 -43.45 -1.62 -13.35
C LYS A 883 -43.69 -3.05 -13.87
N ILE A 884 -42.64 -3.77 -14.31
CA ILE A 884 -42.75 -5.20 -14.68
C ILE A 884 -43.08 -6.08 -13.46
N MET A 885 -42.57 -5.74 -12.27
CA MET A 885 -42.90 -6.44 -11.03
C MET A 885 -44.32 -6.13 -10.54
N PHE A 886 -44.89 -4.96 -10.86
CA PHE A 886 -46.22 -4.55 -10.42
C PHE A 886 -47.32 -5.52 -10.88
N ASP A 887 -47.22 -6.07 -12.09
CA ASP A 887 -48.19 -7.06 -12.59
C ASP A 887 -48.20 -8.34 -11.73
N LEU A 888 -47.05 -8.72 -11.16
CA LEU A 888 -46.94 -9.82 -10.20
C LEU A 888 -47.52 -9.44 -8.83
N MET A 889 -47.30 -8.20 -8.37
CA MET A 889 -47.90 -7.67 -7.15
C MET A 889 -49.44 -7.62 -7.24
N LYS A 890 -49.97 -7.32 -8.43
CA LYS A 890 -51.41 -7.26 -8.74
C LYS A 890 -52.07 -8.62 -8.59
N VAL A 891 -51.41 -9.71 -9.01
CA VAL A 891 -51.89 -11.09 -8.77
C VAL A 891 -52.01 -11.35 -7.26
N CYS A 892 -50.94 -11.13 -6.49
CA CYS A 892 -50.97 -11.33 -5.04
C CYS A 892 -51.99 -10.42 -4.32
N ALA A 893 -52.34 -9.27 -4.90
CA ALA A 893 -53.38 -8.38 -4.38
C ALA A 893 -54.81 -8.92 -4.68
N SER A 894 -55.02 -9.54 -5.84
CA SER A 894 -56.25 -10.31 -6.11
C SER A 894 -56.38 -11.51 -5.15
N ASP A 895 -55.28 -12.23 -4.89
CA ASP A 895 -55.25 -13.35 -3.93
C ASP A 895 -55.62 -12.87 -2.51
N LEU A 896 -55.09 -11.71 -2.08
CA LEU A 896 -55.46 -11.06 -0.82
C LEU A 896 -56.95 -10.69 -0.77
N SER A 897 -57.55 -10.24 -1.88
CA SER A 897 -59.00 -9.99 -1.95
C SER A 897 -59.80 -11.28 -1.74
N ALA A 898 -59.49 -12.33 -2.50
CA ALA A 898 -60.19 -13.61 -2.45
C ALA A 898 -60.10 -14.27 -1.06
N TYR A 899 -58.92 -14.19 -0.41
CA TYR A 899 -58.71 -14.65 0.96
C TYR A 899 -59.63 -13.94 1.98
N LEU A 900 -59.96 -12.67 1.75
CA LEU A 900 -60.75 -11.86 2.67
C LEU A 900 -62.27 -11.95 2.43
N GLU A 901 -62.73 -12.30 1.23
CA GLU A 901 -64.16 -12.31 0.88
C GLU A 901 -64.97 -13.29 1.79
N CYS A 902 -64.45 -14.49 2.03
CA CYS A 902 -65.05 -15.48 2.94
C CYS A 902 -65.06 -15.09 4.44
N SER A 903 -64.22 -14.11 4.83
CA SER A 903 -64.05 -13.65 6.21
C SER A 903 -64.83 -12.36 6.48
N ALA A 904 -64.79 -11.41 5.55
CA ALA A 904 -65.55 -10.17 5.59
C ALA A 904 -67.08 -10.41 5.60
N ALA A 905 -67.56 -11.40 4.85
CA ALA A 905 -68.96 -11.82 4.87
C ALA A 905 -69.45 -12.34 6.25
N LYS A 906 -68.54 -12.64 7.18
CA LYS A 906 -68.83 -13.09 8.55
C LYS A 906 -68.58 -12.00 9.60
N GLY A 907 -68.11 -10.82 9.20
CA GLY A 907 -67.76 -9.71 10.11
C GLY A 907 -66.65 -10.06 11.12
N SER A 908 -65.73 -10.95 10.75
CA SER A 908 -64.77 -11.54 11.69
C SER A 908 -63.71 -10.54 12.20
N THR A 909 -63.10 -10.87 13.33
CA THR A 909 -61.87 -10.24 13.83
C THR A 909 -60.65 -10.97 13.28
N MET A 910 -59.62 -10.22 12.84
CA MET A 910 -58.38 -10.78 12.26
C MET A 910 -57.17 -9.92 12.63
N GLU A 911 -56.00 -10.56 12.74
CA GLU A 911 -54.71 -9.90 13.00
C GLU A 911 -54.11 -9.40 11.67
N PHE A 912 -54.28 -8.11 11.38
CA PHE A 912 -53.96 -7.56 10.07
C PHE A 912 -52.47 -7.44 9.77
N ARG A 913 -51.59 -7.50 10.77
CA ARG A 913 -50.14 -7.59 10.55
C ARG A 913 -49.72 -8.97 10.06
N GLU A 914 -50.29 -10.07 10.57
CA GLU A 914 -50.08 -11.41 10.03
C GLU A 914 -50.70 -11.54 8.63
N VAL A 915 -51.89 -10.99 8.37
CA VAL A 915 -52.49 -10.96 7.00
C VAL A 915 -51.58 -10.20 6.03
N ALA A 916 -51.10 -9.01 6.41
CA ALA A 916 -50.16 -8.25 5.59
C ALA A 916 -48.80 -8.95 5.47
N ALA A 917 -48.38 -9.73 6.46
CA ALA A 917 -47.15 -10.53 6.40
C ALA A 917 -47.30 -11.71 5.43
N LYS A 918 -48.45 -12.39 5.39
CA LYS A 918 -48.77 -13.41 4.38
C LYS A 918 -48.72 -12.81 2.96
N TYR A 919 -49.47 -11.72 2.72
CA TYR A 919 -49.47 -11.01 1.44
C TYR A 919 -48.06 -10.58 0.99
N THR A 920 -47.31 -9.88 1.83
CA THR A 920 -45.96 -9.40 1.46
C THR A 920 -44.92 -10.52 1.33
N THR A 921 -45.11 -11.66 2.02
CA THR A 921 -44.32 -12.88 1.82
C THR A 921 -44.54 -13.46 0.41
N ASP A 922 -45.79 -13.49 -0.06
CA ASP A 922 -46.13 -13.97 -1.41
C ASP A 922 -45.68 -12.99 -2.52
N VAL A 923 -45.79 -11.68 -2.28
CA VAL A 923 -45.25 -10.64 -3.18
C VAL A 923 -43.73 -10.77 -3.33
N ILE A 924 -42.98 -10.87 -2.23
CA ILE A 924 -41.51 -10.98 -2.32
C ILE A 924 -41.07 -12.34 -2.86
N GLY A 925 -41.80 -13.43 -2.61
CA GLY A 925 -41.58 -14.71 -3.27
C GLY A 925 -41.70 -14.60 -4.78
N THR A 926 -42.81 -14.06 -5.26
CA THR A 926 -43.13 -13.97 -6.69
C THR A 926 -42.21 -12.99 -7.43
N CYS A 927 -41.84 -11.88 -6.79
CA CYS A 927 -41.00 -10.83 -7.41
C CYS A 927 -39.48 -11.06 -7.25
N ALA A 928 -39.02 -11.69 -6.15
CA ALA A 928 -37.59 -11.87 -5.89
C ALA A 928 -37.07 -13.28 -6.20
N PHE A 929 -37.83 -14.33 -5.85
CA PHE A 929 -37.44 -15.74 -6.05
C PHE A 929 -38.09 -16.35 -7.31
N GLY A 930 -39.12 -15.71 -7.85
CA GLY A 930 -39.92 -16.24 -8.97
C GLY A 930 -40.78 -17.45 -8.59
N LEU A 931 -41.09 -17.60 -7.30
CA LEU A 931 -41.86 -18.70 -6.72
C LEU A 931 -43.16 -18.17 -6.09
N GLN A 932 -44.25 -18.94 -6.17
CA GLN A 932 -45.46 -18.68 -5.39
C GLN A 932 -45.36 -19.43 -4.06
N PHE A 933 -45.36 -18.71 -2.93
CA PHE A 933 -45.26 -19.31 -1.59
C PHE A 933 -46.64 -19.65 -0.98
N ASN A 934 -47.72 -19.13 -1.56
CA ASN A 934 -49.13 -19.35 -1.19
C ASN A 934 -49.44 -19.16 0.32
N SER A 935 -48.70 -18.27 0.96
CA SER A 935 -48.71 -17.97 2.39
C SER A 935 -50.04 -17.45 2.90
N LEU A 936 -50.85 -16.85 2.02
CA LEU A 936 -52.24 -16.48 2.33
C LEU A 936 -53.07 -17.72 2.70
N ASN A 937 -53.03 -18.75 1.85
CA ASN A 937 -53.88 -19.95 1.97
C ASN A 937 -53.25 -21.07 2.82
N ASP A 938 -51.93 -21.22 2.82
CA ASP A 938 -51.22 -22.18 3.69
C ASP A 938 -50.55 -21.48 4.89
N GLU A 939 -51.13 -21.72 6.08
CA GLU A 939 -50.64 -21.18 7.34
C GLU A 939 -49.28 -21.75 7.78
N ASN A 940 -48.90 -22.92 7.24
CA ASN A 940 -47.68 -23.64 7.56
C ASN A 940 -46.53 -23.41 6.56
N SER A 941 -46.80 -22.71 5.45
CA SER A 941 -45.86 -22.43 4.35
C SER A 941 -44.43 -22.19 4.86
N GLU A 942 -43.47 -22.98 4.36
CA GLU A 942 -42.11 -23.06 4.94
C GLU A 942 -41.45 -21.68 4.99
N PHE A 943 -41.67 -20.84 3.98
CA PHE A 943 -41.23 -19.44 3.95
C PHE A 943 -41.87 -18.57 5.05
N ARG A 944 -43.18 -18.66 5.30
CA ARG A 944 -43.83 -17.91 6.40
C ARG A 944 -43.30 -18.38 7.75
N THR A 945 -43.10 -19.68 7.91
CA THR A 945 -42.55 -20.28 9.14
C THR A 945 -41.10 -19.86 9.39
N MET A 946 -40.24 -19.86 8.37
CA MET A 946 -38.88 -19.33 8.46
C MET A 946 -38.86 -17.80 8.68
N GLY A 947 -39.79 -17.05 8.06
CA GLY A 947 -40.00 -15.63 8.32
C GLY A 947 -40.33 -15.34 9.79
N ARG A 948 -41.22 -16.13 10.41
CA ARG A 948 -41.51 -16.05 11.85
C ARG A 948 -40.30 -16.44 12.71
N ARG A 949 -39.51 -17.43 12.29
CA ARG A 949 -38.27 -17.88 12.97
C ARG A 949 -37.13 -16.85 12.96
N ILE A 950 -37.09 -15.95 11.97
CA ILE A 950 -36.09 -14.86 11.87
C ILE A 950 -36.30 -13.75 12.92
N PHE A 951 -37.48 -13.66 13.54
CA PHE A 951 -37.78 -12.64 14.56
C PHE A 951 -38.21 -13.20 15.92
N LYS A 952 -38.77 -14.41 16.00
CA LYS A 952 -39.17 -15.05 17.28
C LYS A 952 -38.02 -15.88 17.87
N PHE A 953 -37.42 -15.34 18.95
CA PHE A 953 -36.19 -15.85 19.56
C PHE A 953 -36.35 -16.17 21.06
N SER A 954 -35.86 -17.34 21.48
CA SER A 954 -35.82 -17.73 22.90
C SER A 954 -34.78 -16.93 23.69
N LEU A 955 -34.85 -16.95 25.03
CA LEU A 955 -33.87 -16.28 25.90
C LEU A 955 -32.47 -16.90 25.75
N LEU A 956 -32.37 -18.23 25.65
CA LEU A 956 -31.12 -18.95 25.46
C LEU A 956 -30.42 -18.57 24.15
N GLU A 957 -31.18 -18.34 23.07
CA GLU A 957 -30.64 -17.88 21.79
C GLU A 957 -30.44 -16.35 21.71
N ALA A 958 -30.95 -15.57 22.68
CA ALA A 958 -30.75 -14.13 22.70
C ALA A 958 -29.33 -13.76 23.17
N ILE A 959 -28.78 -14.52 24.12
CA ILE A 959 -27.43 -14.36 24.68
C ILE A 959 -26.33 -14.43 23.61
N PRO A 960 -26.20 -15.50 22.79
CA PRO A 960 -25.16 -15.57 21.75
C PRO A 960 -25.31 -14.47 20.69
N ARG A 961 -26.55 -14.08 20.32
CA ARG A 961 -26.77 -12.97 19.38
C ARG A 961 -26.33 -11.61 19.92
N ALA A 962 -26.63 -11.33 21.19
CA ALA A 962 -26.12 -10.14 21.87
C ALA A 962 -24.58 -10.17 21.93
N PHE A 963 -23.99 -11.34 22.20
CA PHE A 963 -22.55 -11.53 22.20
C PHE A 963 -21.93 -11.24 20.81
N CYS A 964 -22.49 -11.75 19.72
CA CYS A 964 -22.04 -11.43 18.35
C CYS A 964 -22.15 -9.94 18.00
N PHE A 965 -23.15 -9.23 18.53
CA PHE A 965 -23.36 -7.80 18.27
C PHE A 965 -22.41 -6.90 19.08
N PHE A 966 -22.16 -7.23 20.36
CA PHE A 966 -21.32 -6.41 21.25
C PHE A 966 -19.84 -6.81 21.26
N PHE A 967 -19.52 -8.08 21.00
CA PHE A 967 -18.16 -8.65 21.01
C PHE A 967 -17.83 -9.41 19.71
N PRO A 968 -18.02 -8.81 18.51
CA PRO A 968 -17.95 -9.53 17.22
C PRO A 968 -16.63 -10.27 16.99
N ARG A 969 -15.48 -9.69 17.35
CA ARG A 969 -14.16 -10.35 17.21
C ARG A 969 -14.03 -11.60 18.08
N VAL A 970 -14.66 -11.63 19.26
CA VAL A 970 -14.61 -12.80 20.15
C VAL A 970 -15.61 -13.86 19.68
N ALA A 971 -16.77 -13.45 19.20
CA ALA A 971 -17.75 -14.34 18.57
C ALA A 971 -17.20 -15.03 17.31
N GLU A 972 -16.41 -14.30 16.51
CA GLU A 972 -15.68 -14.83 15.34
C GLU A 972 -14.66 -15.90 15.74
N ILE A 973 -13.82 -15.65 16.76
CA ILE A 973 -12.87 -16.64 17.29
C ILE A 973 -13.58 -17.88 17.86
N LEU A 974 -14.72 -17.69 18.54
CA LEU A 974 -15.52 -18.76 19.14
C LEU A 974 -16.50 -19.44 18.17
N GLY A 975 -16.52 -19.07 16.89
CA GLY A 975 -17.38 -19.70 15.86
C GLY A 975 -18.89 -19.45 16.03
N ILE A 976 -19.30 -18.39 16.76
CA ILE A 976 -20.69 -18.13 17.11
C ILE A 976 -21.42 -17.38 15.98
N SER A 977 -22.45 -18.00 15.40
CA SER A 977 -23.33 -17.41 14.38
C SER A 977 -24.35 -16.45 14.98
N PHE A 978 -24.72 -15.39 14.25
CA PHE A 978 -25.83 -14.50 14.62
C PHE A 978 -27.17 -15.06 14.10
N MET A 979 -27.17 -15.69 12.92
CA MET A 979 -28.35 -16.36 12.35
C MET A 979 -28.54 -17.81 12.85
N PRO A 980 -29.80 -18.26 13.05
CA PRO A 980 -30.10 -19.66 13.36
C PRO A 980 -29.65 -20.61 12.24
N LYS A 981 -29.02 -21.74 12.61
CA LYS A 981 -28.45 -22.71 11.65
C LYS A 981 -29.51 -23.39 10.78
N ASP A 982 -30.74 -23.51 11.28
CA ASP A 982 -31.95 -23.91 10.57
C ASP A 982 -32.29 -22.95 9.43
N VAL A 983 -32.40 -21.64 9.73
CA VAL A 983 -32.65 -20.58 8.74
C VAL A 983 -31.53 -20.53 7.70
N THR A 984 -30.27 -20.57 8.13
CA THR A 984 -29.11 -20.56 7.23
C THR A 984 -29.11 -21.75 6.26
N LYS A 985 -29.42 -22.96 6.74
CA LYS A 985 -29.55 -24.15 5.88
C LYS A 985 -30.73 -24.05 4.90
N PHE A 986 -31.86 -23.49 5.32
CA PHE A 986 -33.04 -23.32 4.46
C PHE A 986 -32.75 -22.38 3.27
N PHE A 987 -32.27 -21.16 3.52
CA PHE A 987 -32.03 -20.20 2.42
C PHE A 987 -30.90 -20.64 1.48
N LEU A 988 -29.84 -21.27 2.00
CA LEU A 988 -28.80 -21.86 1.15
C LEU A 988 -29.33 -22.99 0.25
N ARG A 989 -30.23 -23.84 0.78
CA ARG A 989 -30.85 -24.92 0.02
C ARG A 989 -31.76 -24.35 -1.08
N VAL A 990 -32.78 -23.57 -0.72
CA VAL A 990 -33.81 -23.15 -1.71
C VAL A 990 -33.23 -22.24 -2.79
N VAL A 991 -32.29 -21.34 -2.48
CA VAL A 991 -31.64 -20.53 -3.52
C VAL A 991 -30.81 -21.40 -4.46
N LYS A 992 -30.10 -22.42 -3.94
CA LYS A 992 -29.41 -23.38 -4.80
C LYS A 992 -30.39 -24.17 -5.65
N ASP A 993 -31.40 -24.81 -5.05
CA ASP A 993 -32.36 -25.67 -5.76
C ASP A 993 -33.05 -24.92 -6.92
N VAL A 994 -33.39 -23.62 -6.73
CA VAL A 994 -33.99 -22.79 -7.77
C VAL A 994 -32.99 -22.36 -8.84
N VAL A 995 -31.72 -22.11 -8.49
CA VAL A 995 -30.65 -21.82 -9.46
C VAL A 995 -30.37 -23.06 -10.30
N ASP A 996 -30.09 -24.20 -9.67
CA ASP A 996 -29.84 -25.49 -10.32
C ASP A 996 -31.02 -25.89 -11.24
N TYR A 997 -32.28 -25.67 -10.80
CA TYR A 997 -33.46 -25.92 -11.62
C TYR A 997 -33.58 -24.97 -12.82
N ARG A 998 -33.30 -23.66 -12.66
CA ARG A 998 -33.35 -22.69 -13.78
C ARG A 998 -32.23 -22.93 -14.79
N GLU A 999 -31.02 -23.18 -14.32
CA GLU A 999 -29.85 -23.50 -15.15
C GLU A 999 -30.08 -24.81 -15.93
N LYS A 1000 -30.62 -25.86 -15.29
CA LYS A 1000 -30.93 -27.15 -15.93
C LYS A 1000 -32.06 -27.09 -16.98
N ASN A 1001 -33.06 -26.23 -16.78
CA ASN A 1001 -34.24 -26.14 -17.67
C ASN A 1001 -34.20 -24.91 -18.59
N SER A 1002 -33.11 -24.13 -18.61
CA SER A 1002 -32.96 -22.89 -19.39
C SER A 1002 -34.07 -21.84 -19.18
N ILE A 1003 -34.63 -21.76 -17.96
CA ILE A 1003 -35.78 -20.90 -17.66
C ILE A 1003 -35.30 -19.47 -17.33
N VAL A 1004 -35.68 -18.50 -18.17
CA VAL A 1004 -35.38 -17.07 -17.98
C VAL A 1004 -36.63 -16.30 -17.54
N ARG A 1005 -36.75 -16.01 -16.24
CA ARG A 1005 -37.85 -15.21 -15.66
C ARG A 1005 -37.37 -13.78 -15.36
N LYS A 1006 -38.19 -12.75 -15.57
CA LYS A 1006 -37.79 -11.32 -15.40
C LYS A 1006 -37.81 -10.85 -13.93
N ASP A 1007 -37.20 -11.61 -13.02
CA ASP A 1007 -37.17 -11.37 -11.56
C ASP A 1007 -35.77 -11.02 -11.01
N PHE A 1008 -35.67 -10.81 -9.70
CA PHE A 1008 -34.41 -10.47 -9.03
C PHE A 1008 -33.38 -11.60 -9.07
N LEU A 1009 -33.78 -12.85 -8.80
CA LEU A 1009 -32.88 -13.99 -8.82
C LEU A 1009 -32.29 -14.20 -10.22
N GLN A 1010 -33.05 -13.97 -11.30
CA GLN A 1010 -32.50 -14.00 -12.65
C GLN A 1010 -31.42 -12.94 -12.86
N LEU A 1011 -31.55 -11.74 -12.29
CA LEU A 1011 -30.50 -10.72 -12.38
C LEU A 1011 -29.23 -11.18 -11.64
N LEU A 1012 -29.36 -11.87 -10.51
CA LEU A 1012 -28.21 -12.47 -9.81
C LEU A 1012 -27.57 -13.59 -10.63
N ILE A 1013 -28.37 -14.44 -11.29
CA ILE A 1013 -27.90 -15.48 -12.21
C ILE A 1013 -27.23 -14.86 -13.45
N GLU A 1014 -27.75 -13.76 -14.01
CA GLU A 1014 -27.10 -13.02 -15.10
C GLU A 1014 -25.75 -12.41 -14.66
N LEU A 1015 -25.65 -11.91 -13.43
CA LEU A 1015 -24.43 -11.37 -12.85
C LEU A 1015 -23.39 -12.48 -12.53
N LYS A 1016 -23.84 -13.71 -12.28
CA LYS A 1016 -23.01 -14.93 -12.21
C LYS A 1016 -22.57 -15.37 -13.62
N GLY A 1017 -23.51 -15.57 -14.55
CA GLY A 1017 -23.28 -16.16 -15.87
C GLY A 1017 -22.52 -15.29 -16.88
N LYS A 1018 -22.69 -13.95 -16.86
CA LYS A 1018 -21.92 -13.03 -17.75
C LYS A 1018 -20.42 -13.08 -17.50
N ARG A 1019 -19.97 -13.65 -16.37
CA ARG A 1019 -18.56 -13.89 -16.03
C ARG A 1019 -18.02 -15.20 -16.60
N ASN A 1020 -18.85 -16.23 -16.74
CA ASN A 1020 -18.43 -17.55 -17.23
C ASN A 1020 -18.27 -17.56 -18.76
N VAL A 1021 -19.23 -16.99 -19.50
CA VAL A 1021 -19.16 -16.90 -20.98
C VAL A 1021 -17.93 -16.10 -21.45
N SER A 1022 -17.49 -15.12 -20.65
CA SER A 1022 -16.23 -14.37 -20.87
C SER A 1022 -14.95 -15.12 -20.45
N SER A 1023 -15.06 -16.41 -20.15
CA SER A 1023 -13.95 -17.32 -19.81
C SER A 1023 -13.98 -18.64 -20.61
N GLU A 1024 -15.09 -18.99 -21.26
CA GLU A 1024 -15.27 -20.24 -22.01
C GLU A 1024 -15.09 -20.08 -23.53
N ASN A 1025 -15.37 -18.90 -24.11
CA ASN A 1025 -15.15 -18.60 -25.53
C ASN A 1025 -13.67 -18.38 -25.92
N SER A 1026 -12.74 -19.08 -25.26
CA SER A 1026 -11.29 -18.99 -25.49
C SER A 1026 -10.58 -20.34 -25.26
N GLY A 1027 -11.11 -21.40 -25.89
CA GLY A 1027 -10.49 -22.72 -25.97
C GLY A 1027 -11.15 -23.58 -27.04
N ILE A 1028 -10.37 -24.46 -27.69
CA ILE A 1028 -10.70 -25.28 -28.88
C ILE A 1028 -10.77 -24.43 -30.17
N ASN A 1029 -9.97 -24.63 -31.23
CA ASN A 1029 -8.74 -25.39 -31.56
C ASN A 1029 -8.26 -24.83 -32.95
N GLN A 1030 -7.05 -24.96 -33.53
CA GLN A 1030 -5.70 -25.49 -33.25
C GLN A 1030 -4.79 -24.91 -34.38
N SER A 1031 -3.46 -24.81 -34.33
CA SER A 1031 -2.42 -25.06 -33.31
C SER A 1031 -1.07 -24.46 -33.75
N GLU A 1032 -0.15 -24.27 -32.79
CA GLU A 1032 1.29 -23.94 -32.93
C GLU A 1032 1.72 -22.56 -33.47
N ASN A 1033 2.62 -21.94 -32.67
CA ASN A 1033 3.57 -20.86 -32.98
C ASN A 1033 3.05 -19.47 -33.37
N HIS A 1034 3.81 -18.44 -32.95
CA HIS A 1034 3.50 -17.01 -33.05
C HIS A 1034 2.22 -16.57 -32.29
N SER A 1035 2.00 -15.31 -31.92
CA SER A 1035 2.92 -14.21 -31.56
C SER A 1035 2.11 -13.14 -30.77
N ASN A 1036 2.83 -12.18 -30.17
CA ASN A 1036 2.44 -10.78 -29.96
C ASN A 1036 1.00 -10.36 -29.55
N ASP A 1037 1.00 -9.54 -28.48
CA ASP A 1037 0.25 -8.28 -28.34
C ASP A 1037 -1.25 -8.23 -27.94
N HIS A 1038 -1.49 -7.26 -27.06
CA HIS A 1038 -2.75 -6.60 -26.68
C HIS A 1038 -3.97 -7.43 -26.23
N LYS A 1039 -4.22 -7.37 -24.92
CA LYS A 1039 -5.53 -6.88 -24.44
C LYS A 1039 -5.45 -6.22 -23.06
N ASP A 1040 -6.10 -5.07 -22.96
CA ASP A 1040 -5.95 -4.13 -21.86
C ASP A 1040 -6.84 -4.46 -20.64
N LEU A 1041 -6.49 -3.80 -19.54
CA LEU A 1041 -7.39 -3.31 -18.49
C LEU A 1041 -8.46 -4.28 -17.94
N LYS A 1042 -8.12 -4.99 -16.84
CA LYS A 1042 -9.13 -5.48 -15.88
C LYS A 1042 -8.81 -5.07 -14.44
N THR A 1043 -9.48 -4.01 -14.03
CA THR A 1043 -9.83 -3.66 -12.65
C THR A 1043 -10.27 -4.86 -11.81
N ASP A 1044 -10.02 -4.82 -10.50
CA ASP A 1044 -10.65 -5.78 -9.57
C ASP A 1044 -12.10 -5.37 -9.22
N ASP A 1045 -12.96 -5.40 -10.24
CA ASP A 1045 -14.41 -5.24 -10.13
C ASP A 1045 -15.12 -6.50 -9.57
N ASN A 1046 -14.34 -7.49 -9.13
CA ASN A 1046 -14.73 -8.89 -9.18
C ASN A 1046 -15.01 -9.50 -7.81
N ILE A 1047 -16.03 -8.94 -7.12
CA ILE A 1047 -16.82 -9.74 -6.17
C ILE A 1047 -17.25 -11.03 -6.88
N GLN A 1048 -16.73 -12.17 -6.43
CA GLN A 1048 -17.18 -13.48 -6.90
C GLN A 1048 -18.59 -13.73 -6.36
N LEU A 1049 -19.58 -13.86 -7.24
CA LEU A 1049 -20.94 -14.25 -6.87
C LEU A 1049 -21.00 -15.77 -6.65
N THR A 1050 -20.58 -16.19 -5.46
CA THR A 1050 -20.80 -17.55 -4.94
C THR A 1050 -22.28 -17.77 -4.63
N ASP A 1051 -22.75 -19.02 -4.68
CA ASP A 1051 -24.16 -19.33 -4.37
C ASP A 1051 -24.54 -18.98 -2.92
N SER A 1052 -23.57 -18.96 -2.00
CA SER A 1052 -23.74 -18.42 -0.64
C SER A 1052 -23.95 -16.90 -0.61
N LEU A 1053 -23.26 -16.15 -1.48
CA LEU A 1053 -23.48 -14.71 -1.62
C LEU A 1053 -24.82 -14.39 -2.31
N LEU A 1054 -25.26 -15.22 -3.29
CA LEU A 1054 -26.61 -15.16 -3.85
C LEU A 1054 -27.65 -15.37 -2.74
N ALA A 1055 -27.52 -16.46 -1.97
CA ALA A 1055 -28.43 -16.78 -0.86
C ALA A 1055 -28.49 -15.65 0.19
N ALA A 1056 -27.36 -15.03 0.54
CA ALA A 1056 -27.31 -13.88 1.43
C ALA A 1056 -28.09 -12.66 0.88
N GLN A 1057 -28.04 -12.40 -0.43
CA GLN A 1057 -28.81 -11.31 -1.03
C GLN A 1057 -30.30 -11.64 -1.08
N CYS A 1058 -30.67 -12.84 -1.51
CA CYS A 1058 -32.06 -13.31 -1.51
C CYS A 1058 -32.67 -13.28 -0.09
N PHE A 1059 -31.90 -13.69 0.92
CA PHE A 1059 -32.29 -13.61 2.33
C PHE A 1059 -32.57 -12.18 2.79
N VAL A 1060 -31.68 -11.21 2.55
CA VAL A 1060 -31.93 -9.82 3.00
C VAL A 1060 -33.07 -9.16 2.23
N PHE A 1061 -33.27 -9.51 0.96
CA PHE A 1061 -34.40 -9.03 0.16
C PHE A 1061 -35.73 -9.62 0.65
N PHE A 1062 -35.76 -10.90 1.02
CA PHE A 1062 -36.89 -11.53 1.70
C PHE A 1062 -37.23 -10.79 3.00
N VAL A 1063 -36.27 -10.72 3.94
CA VAL A 1063 -36.46 -10.14 5.27
C VAL A 1063 -36.87 -8.67 5.22
N ALA A 1064 -36.23 -7.86 4.37
CA ALA A 1064 -36.59 -6.45 4.20
C ALA A 1064 -37.95 -6.30 3.49
N GLY A 1065 -38.28 -7.19 2.55
CA GLY A 1065 -39.49 -7.14 1.73
C GLY A 1065 -40.77 -7.43 2.51
N PHE A 1066 -40.79 -8.45 3.37
CA PHE A 1066 -42.01 -8.81 4.11
C PHE A 1066 -42.17 -8.00 5.42
N GLU A 1067 -41.26 -8.11 6.38
CA GLU A 1067 -41.51 -7.66 7.77
C GLU A 1067 -41.68 -6.14 7.89
N THR A 1068 -40.98 -5.36 7.07
CA THR A 1068 -41.11 -3.90 7.09
C THR A 1068 -42.46 -3.46 6.54
N SER A 1069 -42.85 -3.99 5.38
CA SER A 1069 -44.07 -3.56 4.68
C SER A 1069 -45.33 -4.11 5.34
N SER A 1070 -45.30 -5.34 5.87
CA SER A 1070 -46.42 -5.88 6.66
C SER A 1070 -46.69 -5.06 7.92
N THR A 1071 -45.64 -4.62 8.59
CA THR A 1071 -45.73 -3.80 9.80
C THR A 1071 -46.20 -2.38 9.48
N THR A 1072 -45.74 -1.77 8.38
CA THR A 1072 -46.26 -0.48 7.89
C THR A 1072 -47.75 -0.56 7.51
N ILE A 1073 -48.18 -1.63 6.81
CA ILE A 1073 -49.59 -1.87 6.49
C ILE A 1073 -50.42 -2.05 7.78
N GLY A 1074 -49.92 -2.83 8.74
CA GLY A 1074 -50.58 -3.03 10.04
C GLY A 1074 -50.77 -1.73 10.82
N PHE A 1075 -49.73 -0.90 10.97
CA PHE A 1075 -49.84 0.42 11.60
C PHE A 1075 -50.79 1.35 10.85
N ALA A 1076 -50.75 1.37 9.52
CA ALA A 1076 -51.68 2.18 8.72
C ALA A 1076 -53.14 1.74 8.94
N LEU A 1077 -53.43 0.44 8.96
CA LEU A 1077 -54.78 -0.08 9.22
C LEU A 1077 -55.25 0.20 10.65
N TYR A 1078 -54.36 0.13 11.65
CA TYR A 1078 -54.68 0.54 13.02
C TYR A 1078 -55.09 2.02 13.07
N GLU A 1079 -54.26 2.93 12.56
CA GLU A 1079 -54.55 4.37 12.60
C GLU A 1079 -55.80 4.73 11.81
N LEU A 1080 -56.04 4.09 10.66
CA LEU A 1080 -57.29 4.26 9.91
C LEU A 1080 -58.51 3.67 10.61
N ALA A 1081 -58.39 2.59 11.38
CA ALA A 1081 -59.50 2.04 12.15
C ALA A 1081 -59.89 2.93 13.34
N VAL A 1082 -58.90 3.59 13.97
CA VAL A 1082 -59.14 4.54 15.07
C VAL A 1082 -59.62 5.91 14.54
N ASN A 1083 -59.22 6.31 13.33
CA ASN A 1083 -59.58 7.60 12.71
C ASN A 1083 -60.51 7.41 11.48
N PRO A 1084 -61.82 7.15 11.67
CA PRO A 1084 -62.73 6.75 10.58
C PRO A 1084 -62.88 7.81 9.48
N GLU A 1085 -62.86 9.11 9.82
CA GLU A 1085 -62.92 10.20 8.82
C GLU A 1085 -61.76 10.14 7.83
N ILE A 1086 -60.56 9.80 8.31
CA ILE A 1086 -59.35 9.66 7.48
C ILE A 1086 -59.45 8.40 6.62
N GLN A 1087 -60.01 7.31 7.15
CA GLN A 1087 -60.25 6.08 6.41
C GLN A 1087 -61.25 6.27 5.28
N ASP A 1088 -62.37 6.95 5.52
CA ASP A 1088 -63.39 7.17 4.50
C ASP A 1088 -62.91 8.15 3.43
N ARG A 1089 -62.10 9.16 3.79
CA ARG A 1089 -61.43 10.04 2.83
C ARG A 1089 -60.36 9.33 1.99
N ALA A 1090 -59.60 8.40 2.58
CA ALA A 1090 -58.65 7.56 1.85
C ALA A 1090 -59.34 6.55 0.92
N SER A 1091 -60.43 5.93 1.38
CA SER A 1091 -61.28 5.05 0.56
C SER A 1091 -61.90 5.81 -0.61
N ALA A 1092 -62.40 7.04 -0.39
CA ALA A 1092 -62.95 7.89 -1.45
C ALA A 1092 -61.93 8.25 -2.54
N GLU A 1093 -60.67 8.55 -2.18
CA GLU A 1093 -59.60 8.73 -3.18
C GLU A 1093 -59.39 7.44 -3.99
N VAL A 1094 -59.24 6.30 -3.31
CA VAL A 1094 -58.99 5.00 -3.97
C VAL A 1094 -60.12 4.67 -4.96
N VAL A 1095 -61.38 4.82 -4.55
CA VAL A 1095 -62.56 4.57 -5.41
C VAL A 1095 -62.60 5.55 -6.60
N SER A 1096 -62.36 6.84 -6.37
CA SER A 1096 -62.35 7.85 -7.44
C SER A 1096 -61.23 7.60 -8.47
N VAL A 1097 -60.02 7.28 -8.00
CA VAL A 1097 -58.88 6.95 -8.86
C VAL A 1097 -59.14 5.66 -9.65
N LEU A 1098 -59.76 4.65 -9.05
CA LEU A 1098 -60.16 3.42 -9.76
C LEU A 1098 -61.18 3.69 -10.86
N GLN A 1099 -62.25 4.44 -10.56
CA GLN A 1099 -63.28 4.81 -11.55
C GLN A 1099 -62.67 5.55 -12.75
N GLY A 1100 -61.78 6.51 -12.50
CA GLY A 1100 -61.06 7.24 -13.56
C GLY A 1100 -60.04 6.41 -14.36
N ASN A 1101 -59.76 5.17 -13.94
CA ASN A 1101 -58.81 4.25 -14.58
C ASN A 1101 -59.48 2.93 -15.02
N GLY A 1102 -60.80 2.93 -15.24
CA GLY A 1102 -61.55 1.79 -15.77
C GLY A 1102 -61.85 0.66 -14.76
N GLY A 1103 -61.73 0.94 -13.46
CA GLY A 1103 -61.88 -0.04 -12.38
C GLY A 1103 -60.61 -0.84 -12.06
N GLU A 1104 -59.52 -0.66 -12.80
CA GLU A 1104 -58.30 -1.45 -12.62
C GLU A 1104 -57.22 -0.79 -11.75
N MET A 1105 -56.65 -1.58 -10.83
CA MET A 1105 -55.39 -1.28 -10.16
C MET A 1105 -54.24 -1.36 -11.17
N THR A 1106 -53.87 -0.22 -11.78
CA THR A 1106 -52.65 -0.09 -12.60
C THR A 1106 -51.52 0.59 -11.83
N TYR A 1107 -50.29 0.47 -12.32
CA TYR A 1107 -49.12 1.15 -11.75
C TYR A 1107 -49.37 2.68 -11.67
N GLU A 1108 -49.93 3.27 -12.72
CA GLU A 1108 -50.28 4.69 -12.78
C GLU A 1108 -51.38 5.06 -11.78
N ALA A 1109 -52.42 4.22 -11.61
CA ALA A 1109 -53.49 4.46 -10.65
C ALA A 1109 -52.96 4.49 -9.21
N VAL A 1110 -52.24 3.46 -8.79
CA VAL A 1110 -51.63 3.37 -7.44
C VAL A 1110 -50.58 4.48 -7.22
N SER A 1111 -49.90 4.95 -8.28
CA SER A 1111 -49.00 6.11 -8.19
C SER A 1111 -49.74 7.43 -7.96
N LYS A 1112 -50.93 7.62 -8.56
CA LYS A 1112 -51.76 8.84 -8.44
C LYS A 1112 -52.46 9.00 -7.08
N MET A 1113 -52.55 7.94 -6.26
CA MET A 1113 -53.19 8.00 -4.95
C MET A 1113 -52.33 8.83 -3.97
N GLU A 1114 -52.53 10.15 -3.98
CA GLU A 1114 -51.77 11.11 -3.18
C GLU A 1114 -52.12 11.02 -1.70
N TYR A 1115 -53.40 11.05 -1.35
CA TYR A 1115 -53.89 11.01 0.02
C TYR A 1115 -53.61 9.67 0.69
N LEU A 1116 -53.67 8.55 -0.03
CA LEU A 1116 -53.19 7.26 0.49
C LEU A 1116 -51.67 7.26 0.72
N GLY A 1117 -50.91 8.02 -0.08
CA GLY A 1117 -49.53 8.40 0.28
C GLY A 1117 -49.47 9.26 1.54
N ARG A 1118 -50.32 10.29 1.65
CA ARG A 1118 -50.45 11.11 2.87
C ARG A 1118 -50.87 10.30 4.09
N VAL A 1119 -51.49 9.13 3.97
CA VAL A 1119 -51.66 8.14 5.04
C VAL A 1119 -50.37 7.34 5.27
N LEU A 1120 -49.92 6.57 4.27
CA LEU A 1120 -48.79 5.64 4.42
C LEU A 1120 -47.53 6.33 4.90
N ASP A 1121 -47.12 7.38 4.20
CA ASP A 1121 -45.85 7.99 4.48
C ASP A 1121 -45.86 8.89 5.74
N VAL A 1122 -46.94 8.95 6.56
CA VAL A 1122 -46.82 9.38 7.98
C VAL A 1122 -45.77 8.51 8.67
N LEU A 1123 -45.76 7.22 8.29
CA LEU A 1123 -44.83 6.20 8.69
C LEU A 1123 -43.56 6.14 7.78
N SER A 1124 -43.44 6.93 6.68
CA SER A 1124 -42.50 6.68 5.56
C SER A 1124 -42.16 7.82 4.51
N ARG A 1125 -42.15 9.13 4.80
CA ARG A 1125 -41.75 10.21 3.79
C ARG A 1125 -40.28 10.20 3.29
N ASN A 1126 -39.98 11.17 2.43
CA ASN A 1126 -38.77 11.38 1.61
C ASN A 1126 -38.13 12.79 1.79
N CYS A 1127 -36.96 13.01 1.16
CA CYS A 1127 -36.28 14.32 1.03
C CYS A 1127 -35.90 14.59 -0.45
N THR A 1128 -35.63 15.84 -0.85
CA THR A 1128 -35.52 16.20 -2.29
C THR A 1128 -34.48 17.24 -2.74
N LYS A 1129 -33.87 18.10 -1.88
CA LYS A 1129 -32.85 19.10 -2.34
C LYS A 1129 -31.70 19.39 -1.34
N PRO A 1130 -30.52 19.85 -1.83
CA PRO A 1130 -29.34 20.14 -0.99
C PRO A 1130 -29.19 21.62 -0.57
N CYS A 1131 -28.49 21.85 0.56
CA CYS A 1131 -27.97 23.13 1.05
C CYS A 1131 -26.73 22.88 1.96
N THR A 1132 -26.02 23.90 2.45
CA THR A 1132 -24.67 23.73 3.05
C THR A 1132 -24.44 24.57 4.31
N ILE A 1133 -24.11 23.95 5.44
CA ILE A 1133 -23.59 24.63 6.66
C ILE A 1133 -22.30 23.97 7.17
N GLN A 1134 -21.43 24.77 7.79
CA GLN A 1134 -20.17 24.40 8.47
C GLN A 1134 -20.27 24.83 9.96
N GLY A 1135 -19.34 24.39 10.82
CA GLY A 1135 -19.06 25.07 12.10
C GLY A 1135 -19.32 24.27 13.38
N THR A 1136 -18.53 23.21 13.61
CA THR A 1136 -18.40 22.59 14.94
C THR A 1136 -16.97 22.08 15.16
N ASP A 1137 -16.37 22.42 16.30
CA ASP A 1137 -14.98 22.06 16.65
C ASP A 1137 -14.82 20.62 17.20
N LEU A 1138 -15.87 19.78 17.12
CA LEU A 1138 -15.80 18.39 17.60
C LEU A 1138 -15.15 17.48 16.55
N LEU A 1139 -13.89 17.13 16.78
CA LEU A 1139 -13.22 16.06 16.04
C LEU A 1139 -13.79 14.68 16.45
N VAL A 1140 -14.50 14.05 15.51
CA VAL A 1140 -15.08 12.71 15.63
C VAL A 1140 -14.02 11.65 15.32
N ASP A 1141 -13.68 10.83 16.31
CA ASP A 1141 -12.57 9.88 16.20
C ASP A 1141 -12.88 8.68 15.28
N LYS A 1142 -11.87 8.17 14.56
CA LYS A 1142 -12.00 7.01 13.64
C LYS A 1142 -12.55 5.79 14.38
N GLY A 1143 -13.68 5.27 13.91
CA GLY A 1143 -14.36 4.10 14.50
C GLY A 1143 -15.35 4.43 15.62
N MET A 1144 -15.56 5.71 15.94
CA MET A 1144 -16.67 6.13 16.81
C MET A 1144 -18.02 5.75 16.18
N LYS A 1145 -18.91 5.15 16.98
CA LYS A 1145 -20.28 4.85 16.54
C LYS A 1145 -21.11 6.12 16.58
N VAL A 1146 -21.94 6.35 15.55
CA VAL A 1146 -22.94 7.44 15.51
C VAL A 1146 -24.34 6.81 15.53
N LEU A 1147 -25.26 7.39 16.29
CA LEU A 1147 -26.67 7.03 16.35
C LEU A 1147 -27.53 8.23 15.91
N ILE A 1148 -28.35 8.00 14.89
CA ILE A 1148 -29.36 8.96 14.40
C ILE A 1148 -30.71 8.48 14.95
N PRO A 1149 -31.32 9.20 15.92
CA PRO A 1149 -32.55 8.81 16.60
C PRO A 1149 -33.76 9.20 15.75
N VAL A 1150 -34.00 8.48 14.65
CA VAL A 1150 -35.09 8.76 13.69
C VAL A 1150 -36.45 8.91 14.40
N VAL A 1151 -36.76 8.02 15.35
CA VAL A 1151 -37.99 8.10 16.18
C VAL A 1151 -38.06 9.39 17.00
N GLY A 1152 -36.95 9.83 17.58
CA GLY A 1152 -36.88 11.07 18.34
C GLY A 1152 -37.16 12.30 17.47
N LEU A 1153 -36.54 12.37 16.29
CA LEU A 1153 -36.75 13.45 15.31
C LEU A 1153 -38.19 13.47 14.77
N HIS A 1154 -38.78 12.29 14.55
CA HIS A 1154 -40.17 12.12 14.11
C HIS A 1154 -41.20 12.50 15.18
N MET A 1155 -40.83 12.39 16.46
CA MET A 1155 -41.68 12.72 17.61
C MET A 1155 -41.32 14.06 18.28
N ASP A 1156 -40.43 14.86 17.69
CA ASP A 1156 -40.04 16.15 18.26
C ASP A 1156 -41.10 17.23 17.96
N PRO A 1157 -41.73 17.85 18.98
CA PRO A 1157 -42.70 18.93 18.76
C PRO A 1157 -42.12 20.16 18.05
N GLU A 1158 -40.78 20.34 18.04
CA GLU A 1158 -40.11 21.39 17.26
C GLU A 1158 -40.31 21.23 15.74
N TYR A 1159 -40.43 20.00 15.24
CA TYR A 1159 -40.62 19.69 13.82
C TYR A 1159 -42.03 19.15 13.50
N TYR A 1160 -42.74 18.66 14.52
CA TYR A 1160 -44.05 18.01 14.46
C TYR A 1160 -44.97 18.49 15.59
N PRO A 1161 -45.60 19.67 15.51
CA PRO A 1161 -46.52 20.16 16.53
C PRO A 1161 -47.66 19.16 16.79
N ASP A 1162 -47.92 18.78 18.05
CA ASP A 1162 -48.77 17.63 18.43
C ASP A 1162 -48.29 16.28 17.83
N PRO A 1163 -47.05 15.82 18.10
CA PRO A 1163 -46.41 14.72 17.35
C PRO A 1163 -47.13 13.38 17.50
N LEU A 1164 -47.85 13.19 18.60
CA LEU A 1164 -48.65 11.98 18.89
C LEU A 1164 -49.98 11.92 18.12
N ARG A 1165 -50.38 12.99 17.41
CA ARG A 1165 -51.62 13.01 16.61
C ARG A 1165 -51.36 12.57 15.17
N PHE A 1166 -51.99 11.46 14.78
CA PHE A 1166 -52.03 11.00 13.40
C PHE A 1166 -52.74 12.04 12.51
N ASP A 1167 -51.99 12.69 11.62
CA ASP A 1167 -52.50 13.69 10.68
C ASP A 1167 -51.73 13.62 9.34
N PRO A 1168 -52.40 13.14 8.26
CA PRO A 1168 -51.89 13.17 6.89
C PRO A 1168 -51.52 14.56 6.34
N GLU A 1169 -52.18 15.64 6.75
CA GLU A 1169 -52.04 16.97 6.13
C GLU A 1169 -50.76 17.71 6.56
N ARG A 1170 -50.08 17.23 7.62
CA ARG A 1170 -48.67 17.55 7.97
C ARG A 1170 -47.67 17.33 6.83
N PHE A 1171 -48.12 16.71 5.75
CA PHE A 1171 -47.33 16.23 4.62
C PHE A 1171 -47.93 16.58 3.25
N THR A 1172 -48.78 17.60 3.18
CA THR A 1172 -48.95 18.37 1.93
C THR A 1172 -47.59 18.90 1.45
N GLU A 1173 -47.43 19.15 0.14
CA GLU A 1173 -46.17 19.71 -0.40
C GLU A 1173 -45.69 20.96 0.36
N ARG A 1174 -46.62 21.86 0.71
CA ARG A 1174 -46.33 23.10 1.45
C ARG A 1174 -45.68 22.79 2.81
N ASN A 1175 -46.26 21.85 3.55
CA ASN A 1175 -45.80 21.49 4.88
C ASN A 1175 -44.50 20.65 4.83
N GLN A 1176 -44.30 19.85 3.77
CA GLN A 1176 -43.01 19.19 3.52
C GLN A 1176 -41.89 20.19 3.17
N LYS A 1177 -42.17 21.18 2.32
CA LYS A 1177 -41.19 22.21 1.88
C LYS A 1177 -40.83 23.20 2.99
N ALA A 1178 -41.70 23.38 3.98
CA ALA A 1178 -41.46 24.27 5.13
C ALA A 1178 -40.71 23.61 6.30
N ARG A 1179 -40.68 22.28 6.41
CA ARG A 1179 -39.99 21.58 7.50
C ARG A 1179 -38.47 21.51 7.24
N PRO A 1180 -37.59 21.70 8.24
CA PRO A 1180 -36.16 21.56 8.06
C PRO A 1180 -35.79 20.16 7.52
N HIS A 1181 -34.88 20.10 6.55
CA HIS A 1181 -34.39 18.84 6.00
C HIS A 1181 -33.68 18.00 7.08
N PHE A 1182 -33.55 16.68 6.87
CA PHE A 1182 -32.95 15.70 7.81
C PHE A 1182 -33.65 15.50 9.16
N THR A 1183 -34.73 16.23 9.45
CA THR A 1183 -35.67 15.94 10.56
C THR A 1183 -36.46 14.64 10.34
N TYR A 1184 -36.44 14.08 9.13
CA TYR A 1184 -37.35 13.00 8.76
C TYR A 1184 -36.70 11.98 7.81
N LEU A 1185 -36.39 10.78 8.33
CA LEU A 1185 -35.44 9.83 7.71
C LEU A 1185 -35.83 8.31 7.78
N PRO A 1186 -37.08 7.88 7.50
CA PRO A 1186 -37.50 6.48 7.68
C PRO A 1186 -36.78 5.49 6.75
N PHE A 1187 -36.45 5.92 5.52
CA PHE A 1187 -35.65 5.12 4.59
C PHE A 1187 -34.13 5.37 4.72
N GLY A 1188 -33.72 6.17 5.70
CA GLY A 1188 -32.40 6.82 5.73
C GLY A 1188 -32.24 7.86 4.61
N GLU A 1189 -31.01 8.31 4.40
CA GLU A 1189 -30.64 9.26 3.34
C GLU A 1189 -29.17 9.02 2.94
N GLY A 1190 -28.73 9.61 1.83
CA GLY A 1190 -27.37 9.48 1.30
C GLY A 1190 -27.10 8.13 0.62
N PRO A 1191 -25.83 7.79 0.33
CA PRO A 1191 -25.50 6.58 -0.44
C PRO A 1191 -25.99 5.25 0.16
N ARG A 1192 -26.22 5.21 1.49
CA ARG A 1192 -26.79 4.04 2.22
C ARG A 1192 -28.34 4.04 2.30
N ILE A 1193 -29.06 4.99 1.68
CA ILE A 1193 -30.54 5.03 1.62
C ILE A 1193 -31.14 3.68 1.19
N CYS A 1194 -32.34 3.36 1.69
CA CYS A 1194 -33.04 2.10 1.39
C CYS A 1194 -33.18 1.87 -0.13
N ILE A 1195 -32.56 0.78 -0.61
CA ILE A 1195 -32.57 0.44 -2.04
C ILE A 1195 -33.98 0.07 -2.53
N GLY A 1196 -34.78 -0.54 -1.65
CA GLY A 1196 -36.15 -1.00 -1.93
C GLY A 1196 -37.24 0.05 -1.69
N MET A 1197 -36.91 1.30 -1.37
CA MET A 1197 -37.89 2.36 -1.00
C MET A 1197 -39.11 2.41 -1.94
N ARG A 1198 -38.88 2.47 -3.26
CA ARG A 1198 -39.94 2.53 -4.27
C ARG A 1198 -40.79 1.25 -4.33
N PHE A 1199 -40.18 0.09 -4.11
CA PHE A 1199 -40.87 -1.20 -4.09
C PHE A 1199 -41.73 -1.34 -2.83
N GLY A 1200 -41.18 -1.03 -1.66
CA GLY A 1200 -41.88 -1.10 -0.36
C GLY A 1200 -43.09 -0.17 -0.30
N LEU A 1201 -42.94 1.08 -0.74
CA LEU A 1201 -44.06 2.03 -0.87
C LEU A 1201 -45.12 1.52 -1.85
N LEU A 1202 -44.73 0.96 -2.99
CA LEU A 1202 -45.67 0.49 -4.02
C LEU A 1202 -46.48 -0.74 -3.56
N GLN A 1203 -45.85 -1.76 -2.98
CA GLN A 1203 -46.59 -2.93 -2.45
C GLN A 1203 -47.48 -2.54 -1.26
N SER A 1204 -47.04 -1.59 -0.43
CA SER A 1204 -47.85 -1.09 0.70
C SER A 1204 -49.04 -0.27 0.23
N LYS A 1205 -48.87 0.58 -0.79
CA LYS A 1205 -49.98 1.31 -1.42
C LYS A 1205 -50.97 0.37 -2.09
N LEU A 1206 -50.49 -0.61 -2.87
CA LEU A 1206 -51.36 -1.57 -3.54
C LEU A 1206 -52.16 -2.42 -2.53
N GLY A 1207 -51.50 -2.96 -1.51
CA GLY A 1207 -52.16 -3.70 -0.43
C GLY A 1207 -53.25 -2.87 0.26
N LEU A 1208 -52.94 -1.65 0.70
CA LEU A 1208 -53.94 -0.77 1.34
C LEU A 1208 -55.04 -0.32 0.37
N ALA A 1209 -54.73 -0.04 -0.90
CA ALA A 1209 -55.75 0.34 -1.88
C ALA A 1209 -56.72 -0.80 -2.16
N THR A 1210 -56.23 -2.05 -2.26
CA THR A 1210 -57.09 -3.24 -2.39
C THR A 1210 -57.96 -3.47 -1.14
N LEU A 1211 -57.43 -3.19 0.05
CA LEU A 1211 -58.18 -3.30 1.30
C LEU A 1211 -59.26 -2.21 1.41
N LEU A 1212 -58.91 -0.95 1.17
CA LEU A 1212 -59.79 0.21 1.35
C LEU A 1212 -60.81 0.41 0.22
N SER A 1213 -60.65 -0.24 -0.93
CA SER A 1213 -61.65 -0.22 -2.02
C SER A 1213 -62.85 -1.13 -1.76
N LYS A 1214 -62.66 -2.23 -1.01
CA LYS A 1214 -63.71 -3.22 -0.69
C LYS A 1214 -64.15 -3.24 0.77
N TYR A 1215 -63.33 -2.78 1.71
CA TYR A 1215 -63.53 -3.03 3.13
C TYR A 1215 -63.42 -1.80 4.03
N ARG A 1216 -64.15 -1.84 5.15
CA ARG A 1216 -64.06 -0.91 6.27
C ARG A 1216 -63.46 -1.64 7.47
N PHE A 1217 -62.56 -0.96 8.18
CA PHE A 1217 -61.85 -1.48 9.34
C PHE A 1217 -62.28 -0.73 10.60
N SER A 1218 -62.46 -1.47 11.69
CA SER A 1218 -62.87 -0.94 12.99
C SER A 1218 -62.17 -1.69 14.13
N PRO A 1219 -61.95 -1.07 15.30
CA PRO A 1219 -61.44 -1.77 16.47
C PRO A 1219 -62.36 -2.90 16.94
N CYS A 1220 -61.77 -3.90 17.60
CA CYS A 1220 -62.45 -4.94 18.36
C CYS A 1220 -61.94 -4.96 19.80
N GLU A 1221 -62.49 -5.84 20.64
CA GLU A 1221 -62.17 -5.92 22.07
C GLU A 1221 -60.67 -6.19 22.35
N ASP A 1222 -60.00 -6.92 21.45
CA ASP A 1222 -58.56 -7.17 21.50
C ASP A 1222 -57.68 -6.00 21.01
N THR A 1223 -58.25 -4.95 20.40
CA THR A 1223 -57.47 -3.84 19.84
C THR A 1223 -56.92 -2.94 20.95
N SER A 1224 -55.61 -2.97 21.17
CA SER A 1224 -54.96 -2.14 22.19
C SER A 1224 -54.96 -0.65 21.79
N ILE A 1225 -55.71 0.18 22.53
CA ILE A 1225 -55.79 1.63 22.35
C ILE A 1225 -55.46 2.31 23.70
N PRO A 1226 -54.44 3.18 23.78
CA PRO A 1226 -53.42 3.44 22.76
C PRO A 1226 -52.51 2.21 22.55
N LEU A 1227 -52.02 2.08 21.32
CA LEU A 1227 -51.14 0.98 20.89
C LEU A 1227 -49.81 0.98 21.66
N LYS A 1228 -49.34 -0.22 22.01
CA LYS A 1228 -48.07 -0.46 22.72
C LYS A 1228 -47.05 -1.13 21.81
N MET A 1229 -45.76 -0.79 21.96
CA MET A 1229 -44.66 -1.40 21.20
C MET A 1229 -44.15 -2.67 21.91
N ASP A 1230 -43.92 -3.77 21.17
CA ASP A 1230 -43.41 -5.03 21.72
C ASP A 1230 -41.97 -4.86 22.24
N PRO A 1231 -41.70 -5.07 23.55
CA PRO A 1231 -40.36 -4.98 24.11
C PRO A 1231 -39.42 -6.12 23.67
N ARG A 1232 -39.92 -7.10 22.90
CA ARG A 1232 -39.17 -8.24 22.35
C ARG A 1232 -38.76 -8.02 20.89
N ALA A 1233 -39.39 -7.09 20.18
CA ALA A 1233 -39.19 -6.86 18.76
C ALA A 1233 -37.91 -6.07 18.46
N ILE A 1234 -37.24 -6.42 17.35
CA ILE A 1234 -36.01 -5.75 16.87
C ILE A 1234 -36.34 -4.51 16.03
N PHE A 1235 -37.50 -4.52 15.37
CA PHE A 1235 -38.11 -3.36 14.73
C PHE A 1235 -39.28 -2.86 15.58
N ALA A 1236 -39.74 -1.62 15.36
CA ALA A 1236 -40.97 -1.14 15.97
C ALA A 1236 -42.15 -1.97 15.45
N ALA A 1237 -42.82 -2.69 16.34
CA ALA A 1237 -43.96 -3.55 16.05
C ALA A 1237 -44.91 -3.55 17.27
N PRO A 1238 -46.23 -3.71 17.06
CA PRO A 1238 -47.20 -3.66 18.15
C PRO A 1238 -47.19 -4.91 19.02
N GLU A 1239 -47.30 -4.74 20.34
CA GLU A 1239 -47.48 -5.85 21.27
C GLU A 1239 -48.86 -6.48 21.07
N GLY A 1240 -48.90 -7.77 20.76
CA GLY A 1240 -50.13 -8.52 20.44
C GLY A 1240 -50.54 -8.48 18.95
N GLY A 1241 -49.93 -7.63 18.13
CA GLY A 1241 -50.31 -7.45 16.71
C GLY A 1241 -51.34 -6.33 16.51
N VAL A 1242 -52.09 -6.40 15.41
CA VAL A 1242 -53.16 -5.46 15.04
C VAL A 1242 -54.46 -6.24 14.78
N PRO A 1243 -55.13 -6.75 15.83
CA PRO A 1243 -56.46 -7.32 15.70
C PRO A 1243 -57.47 -6.19 15.38
N LEU A 1244 -58.24 -6.36 14.31
CA LEU A 1244 -59.32 -5.46 13.89
C LEU A 1244 -60.52 -6.26 13.36
N ARG A 1245 -61.72 -5.66 13.42
CA ARG A 1245 -62.93 -6.17 12.78
C ARG A 1245 -63.04 -5.64 11.35
N ILE A 1246 -63.22 -6.54 10.40
CA ILE A 1246 -63.46 -6.24 8.97
C ILE A 1246 -64.95 -6.20 8.66
N GLN A 1247 -65.36 -5.27 7.80
CA GLN A 1247 -66.70 -5.19 7.22
C GLN A 1247 -66.58 -4.91 5.71
N GLN A 1248 -67.49 -5.43 4.91
CA GLN A 1248 -67.57 -5.06 3.49
C GLN A 1248 -68.16 -3.65 3.34
N ARG A 1249 -67.61 -2.86 2.39
CA ARG A 1249 -68.21 -1.59 1.97
C ARG A 1249 -69.27 -1.87 0.90
N ASN A 1250 -70.41 -1.19 1.03
CA ASN A 1250 -71.48 -1.13 0.03
C ASN A 1250 -71.21 -0.01 -0.98
#